data_AF-A0A368MIF4-F1
#
_entry.id   AF-A0A368MIF4-F1
#
_cell.length_a   1.000
_cell.length_b   1.000
_cell.length_c   1.000
_cell.angle_alpha   90.00
_cell.angle_beta   90.00
_cell.angle_gamma   90.00
#
_symmetry.space_group_name_H-M   'P 1'
#
loop_
_entity.id
_entity.type
_entity.pdbx_description
1 polymer ?
#
loop_
_entity_poly.entity_id
_entity_poly.type
_entity_poly.pdbx_seq_one_letter_code
_entity_poly.pdbx_strand_id
1 'polypeptide(L)'
;MKLRLLTVVIIAITATLLVVVKTTEPSIEDLRTKHLQYIEDSPFKASDNWSKKERKLKGLPPNKYFEQLWELTINPFTGRLDDGKLTLLREELKQERLLNRSIGDDTNAWEERGPNNVGGRTRAILFDPNDSSNNTVFAGGVSGGLWKNTDISNSGSQWARVDNVPGNLAVSSITVDPNNSNIWYVGTGEQYTGGDVVGNGVYKSIDGGTTWTPLNIPAAGDATFNYSASNLFLSGLFYVNDVIAWDNNGTTELFVGVGAYIYGDATGPNNWLGLQTAGIYRSIDGGTNWSRIEQANMSHSVNGKIYYFIPNDFEISADNTLWLGTIGNAFGEGRGHVYSTTNGATWTEANASPLTDSNRVELEPSASNSNKLYALTQGVTSPVHIYETTDAFNTITSKTLPNDADPGIASNDFCRGQAFYDLVIEADPTDDDIVYVGGIDLFKSTNGGGSWSQLSHWYGGFGYQYVHADQHAIAFGNSASSKMVFGTDGGMYYSANAGSNISVRNNNYNVTQFVKAGVGPDGNGDTDGIFSAGSQDNGTQAFRNIATGINSSEESSDGDGFYTFIDKDGEYMITTYVYNVIYRFNLPWNGIPRIQGGATTLSSDQSRGDFVNQMDFDSEANRLLSNNSNSSQNAIKSINVVNGSNGSLTDSDLTAEPSAFRASPFETNVWYVGLKNGELLRLTNVTDNSATFSAITTPFIGSISSVRFGDTLNDIFVTIHNYGVTSVWYSSDAGANWVSKEGDLPDIPVRDILQNPLNSDEVIIATQLGVWSTDNFYATSPNWVQSYNGMSDVSVTAFDYWAIDNDDTNNIVIASTYGRGIFTGAFTEPPPVVYTYDGSWSPNDPSGTSTINDELIINSGNATLSNNTTSSSLTINDGASLTIENGVTLTAATVTLNSTSTSYSSLILNGNISGTVAYNRAVNAYTNDGNSNDNDLITAPLSGQTFGAFANDAANTNLLASGDVRAFAPFDKTTGNYTNYNIVADASTVITAGTGYRAATSDGGTL
;
A
#
# COMPACT_ATOMS: atom_id res chain seq x y z
N MET A 1 33.08 -4.61 -74.43
CA MET A 1 33.30 -5.72 -73.47
C MET A 1 33.64 -5.26 -72.03
N LYS A 2 33.88 -3.97 -71.74
CA LYS A 2 34.20 -3.48 -70.39
C LYS A 2 33.01 -2.96 -69.55
N LEU A 3 31.82 -2.77 -70.14
CA LEU A 3 30.65 -2.22 -69.42
C LEU A 3 29.68 -3.28 -68.86
N ARG A 4 29.82 -4.56 -69.25
CA ARG A 4 28.97 -5.66 -68.75
C ARG A 4 29.60 -6.46 -67.59
N LEU A 5 30.91 -6.32 -67.34
CA LEU A 5 31.56 -6.96 -66.18
C LEU A 5 31.40 -6.14 -64.88
N LEU A 6 31.29 -4.81 -64.97
CA LEU A 6 31.21 -3.94 -63.79
C LEU A 6 29.84 -4.02 -63.11
N THR A 7 28.75 -4.20 -63.86
CA THR A 7 27.41 -4.32 -63.30
C THR A 7 27.18 -5.67 -62.61
N VAL A 8 27.81 -6.75 -63.10
CA VAL A 8 27.69 -8.09 -62.49
C VAL A 8 28.55 -8.20 -61.21
N VAL A 9 29.70 -7.52 -61.16
CA VAL A 9 30.53 -7.46 -59.94
C VAL A 9 29.93 -6.55 -58.87
N ILE A 10 29.27 -5.44 -59.24
CA ILE A 10 28.60 -4.57 -58.26
C ILE A 10 27.35 -5.25 -57.69
N ILE A 11 26.56 -5.96 -58.50
CA ILE A 11 25.39 -6.73 -58.00
C ILE A 11 25.83 -7.90 -57.11
N ALA A 12 26.95 -8.56 -57.42
CA ALA A 12 27.52 -9.61 -56.56
C ALA A 12 28.08 -9.04 -55.24
N ILE A 13 28.74 -7.89 -55.26
CA ILE A 13 29.29 -7.26 -54.04
C ILE A 13 28.18 -6.65 -53.16
N THR A 14 27.07 -6.17 -53.75
CA THR A 14 25.88 -5.77 -52.97
C THR A 14 25.03 -6.95 -52.50
N ALA A 15 25.17 -8.14 -53.09
CA ALA A 15 24.49 -9.36 -52.65
C ALA A 15 25.24 -10.09 -51.51
N THR A 16 26.55 -9.88 -51.35
CA THR A 16 27.32 -10.46 -50.23
C THR A 16 27.48 -9.52 -49.02
N LEU A 17 26.83 -8.35 -49.03
CA LEU A 17 26.77 -7.44 -47.86
C LEU A 17 25.34 -7.13 -47.39
N LEU A 18 24.34 -7.91 -47.84
CA LEU A 18 23.18 -8.19 -47.00
C LEU A 18 23.50 -9.45 -46.18
N VAL A 19 24.38 -9.30 -45.19
CA VAL A 19 24.17 -10.06 -43.97
C VAL A 19 22.85 -9.51 -43.45
N VAL A 20 21.78 -10.24 -43.69
CA VAL A 20 20.60 -10.15 -42.85
C VAL A 20 21.12 -10.47 -41.46
N VAL A 21 21.48 -9.43 -40.70
CA VAL A 21 21.52 -9.54 -39.25
C VAL A 21 20.06 -9.78 -38.90
N LYS A 22 19.67 -11.05 -38.91
CA LYS A 22 18.59 -11.50 -38.04
C LYS A 22 19.13 -11.14 -36.67
N THR A 23 18.73 -9.98 -36.15
CA THR A 23 18.74 -9.74 -34.72
C THR A 23 17.84 -10.84 -34.16
N THR A 24 18.43 -11.95 -33.75
CA THR A 24 17.75 -12.92 -32.91
C THR A 24 17.28 -12.14 -31.69
N GLU A 25 15.99 -12.22 -31.39
CA GLU A 25 15.47 -11.69 -30.13
C GLU A 25 16.36 -12.19 -28.98
N PRO A 26 16.76 -11.31 -28.05
CA PRO A 26 17.63 -11.68 -26.95
C PRO A 26 16.99 -12.84 -26.17
N SER A 27 17.81 -13.81 -25.77
CA SER A 27 17.32 -14.88 -24.90
C SER A 27 16.93 -14.31 -23.54
N ILE A 28 16.12 -15.04 -22.77
CA ILE A 28 15.78 -14.63 -21.40
C ILE A 28 17.05 -14.40 -20.56
N GLU A 29 18.07 -15.24 -20.74
CA GLU A 29 19.34 -15.12 -20.03
C GLU A 29 20.12 -13.86 -20.40
N ASP A 30 20.09 -13.47 -21.68
CA ASP A 30 20.67 -12.20 -22.12
C ASP A 30 19.96 -11.01 -21.44
N LEU A 31 18.63 -11.09 -21.30
CA LEU A 31 17.81 -10.06 -20.66
C LEU A 31 18.06 -9.99 -19.14
N ARG A 32 18.20 -11.13 -18.48
CA ARG A 32 18.57 -11.22 -17.05
C ARG A 32 19.96 -10.66 -16.78
N THR A 33 20.93 -11.03 -17.61
CA THR A 33 22.29 -10.50 -17.53
C THR A 33 22.28 -8.98 -17.70
N LYS A 34 21.50 -8.48 -18.66
CA LYS A 34 21.35 -7.04 -18.89
C LYS A 34 20.71 -6.32 -17.69
N HIS A 35 19.69 -6.92 -17.08
CA HIS A 35 19.05 -6.39 -15.88
C HIS A 35 20.03 -6.30 -14.70
N LEU A 36 20.79 -7.37 -14.44
CA LEU A 36 21.83 -7.35 -13.40
C LEU A 36 22.90 -6.31 -13.68
N GLN A 37 23.31 -6.15 -14.94
CA GLN A 37 24.23 -5.09 -15.32
C GLN A 37 23.67 -3.71 -14.97
N TYR A 38 22.36 -3.50 -15.15
CA TYR A 38 21.72 -2.26 -14.70
C TYR A 38 21.76 -2.11 -13.18
N ILE A 39 21.46 -3.15 -12.40
CA ILE A 39 21.60 -3.08 -10.93
C ILE A 39 23.04 -2.76 -10.51
N GLU A 40 24.05 -3.36 -11.17
CA GLU A 40 25.46 -3.07 -10.87
C GLU A 40 25.90 -1.67 -11.30
N ASP A 41 25.33 -1.14 -12.39
CA ASP A 41 25.55 0.23 -12.85
C ASP A 41 24.67 1.26 -12.12
N SER A 42 23.91 0.83 -11.09
CA SER A 42 23.08 1.68 -10.25
C SER A 42 23.84 2.93 -9.79
N PRO A 43 23.22 4.13 -9.86
CA PRO A 43 23.82 5.37 -9.38
C PRO A 43 24.13 5.33 -7.87
N PHE A 44 23.50 4.40 -7.14
CA PHE A 44 23.62 4.24 -5.70
C PHE A 44 24.67 3.18 -5.30
N LYS A 45 25.19 2.39 -6.25
CA LYS A 45 26.10 1.28 -5.94
C LYS A 45 27.39 1.72 -5.23
N ALA A 46 27.88 2.90 -5.58
CA ALA A 46 29.06 3.48 -4.93
C ALA A 46 28.78 3.89 -3.47
N SER A 47 27.58 4.41 -3.17
CA SER A 47 27.17 4.89 -1.84
C SER A 47 26.57 3.81 -0.95
N ASP A 48 26.25 2.65 -1.50
CA ASP A 48 25.66 1.53 -0.75
C ASP A 48 26.61 1.01 0.35
N ASN A 49 27.91 0.94 0.04
CA ASN A 49 28.95 0.50 0.99
C ASN A 49 29.46 1.62 1.92
N TRP A 50 28.97 2.86 1.79
CA TRP A 50 29.40 3.95 2.66
C TRP A 50 28.84 3.78 4.07
N SER A 51 29.68 4.00 5.07
CA SER A 51 29.25 4.09 6.46
C SER A 51 28.31 5.29 6.67
N LYS A 52 27.48 5.26 7.73
CA LYS A 52 26.62 6.40 8.12
C LYS A 52 27.42 7.71 8.20
N LYS A 53 28.67 7.65 8.65
CA LYS A 53 29.58 8.80 8.73
C LYS A 53 30.02 9.30 7.35
N GLU A 54 30.33 8.43 6.40
CA GLU A 54 30.72 8.81 5.04
C GLU A 54 29.55 9.40 4.25
N ARG A 55 28.34 8.81 4.37
CA ARG A 55 27.11 9.34 3.77
C ARG A 55 26.80 10.74 4.29
N LYS A 56 26.85 10.91 5.62
CA LYS A 56 26.73 12.21 6.29
C LYS A 56 27.73 13.24 5.75
N LEU A 57 29.00 12.87 5.60
CA LEU A 57 30.03 13.77 5.05
C LEU A 57 29.79 14.17 3.58
N LYS A 58 28.99 13.39 2.85
CA LYS A 58 28.63 13.64 1.45
C LYS A 58 27.26 14.27 1.28
N GLY A 59 26.58 14.61 2.37
CA GLY A 59 25.23 15.18 2.34
C GLY A 59 24.19 14.21 1.78
N LEU A 60 24.46 12.90 1.82
CA LEU A 60 23.46 11.90 1.48
C LEU A 60 22.65 11.56 2.73
N PRO A 61 21.31 11.57 2.65
CA PRO A 61 20.49 11.11 3.76
C PRO A 61 20.78 9.62 4.04
N PRO A 62 20.49 9.13 5.26
CA PRO A 62 20.50 7.70 5.56
C PRO A 62 19.29 6.98 4.90
N ASN A 63 18.98 7.27 3.64
CA ASN A 63 17.74 6.85 2.98
C ASN A 63 17.91 5.62 2.08
N LYS A 64 18.65 4.61 2.59
CA LYS A 64 18.96 3.38 1.85
C LYS A 64 17.73 2.59 1.43
N TYR A 65 16.57 2.83 2.07
CA TYR A 65 15.31 2.21 1.69
C TYR A 65 14.89 2.53 0.24
N PHE A 66 14.86 3.82 -0.14
CA PHE A 66 14.43 4.21 -1.49
C PHE A 66 15.48 3.86 -2.55
N GLU A 67 16.78 3.93 -2.21
CA GLU A 67 17.87 3.44 -3.08
C GLU A 67 17.67 1.95 -3.40
N GLN A 68 17.37 1.14 -2.38
CA GLN A 68 17.08 -0.28 -2.56
C GLN A 68 15.78 -0.51 -3.35
N LEU A 69 14.71 0.24 -3.06
CA LEU A 69 13.45 0.12 -3.80
C LEU A 69 13.64 0.50 -5.27
N TRP A 70 14.47 1.50 -5.57
CA TRP A 70 14.83 1.87 -6.92
C TRP A 70 15.45 0.68 -7.65
N GLU A 71 16.49 0.05 -7.08
CA GLU A 71 17.17 -1.12 -7.68
C GLU A 71 16.21 -2.30 -7.90
N LEU A 72 15.30 -2.54 -6.95
CA LEU A 72 14.30 -3.60 -7.06
C LEU A 72 13.27 -3.31 -8.15
N THR A 73 12.94 -2.05 -8.42
CA THR A 73 11.81 -1.67 -9.29
C THR A 73 12.21 -1.24 -10.70
N ILE A 74 13.50 -1.04 -11.00
CA ILE A 74 13.94 -0.61 -12.35
C ILE A 74 13.39 -1.47 -13.48
N ASN A 75 12.96 -0.85 -14.57
CA ASN A 75 12.54 -1.58 -15.76
C ASN A 75 13.74 -2.37 -16.33
N PRO A 76 13.66 -3.71 -16.44
CA PRO A 76 14.80 -4.54 -16.87
C PRO A 76 15.22 -4.33 -18.33
N PHE A 77 14.36 -3.73 -19.15
CA PHE A 77 14.64 -3.46 -20.57
C PHE A 77 15.35 -2.12 -20.76
N THR A 78 14.94 -1.11 -19.99
CA THR A 78 15.40 0.29 -20.14
C THR A 78 16.46 0.70 -19.12
N GLY A 79 16.46 0.09 -17.93
CA GLY A 79 17.32 0.45 -16.80
C GLY A 79 16.88 1.73 -16.08
N ARG A 80 15.59 2.08 -16.21
CA ARG A 80 14.96 3.31 -15.66
C ARG A 80 13.73 2.96 -14.85
N LEU A 81 13.29 3.86 -13.97
CA LEU A 81 11.94 3.79 -13.41
C LEU A 81 10.90 4.33 -14.41
N ASP A 82 9.74 3.69 -14.48
CA ASP A 82 8.60 4.13 -15.30
C ASP A 82 7.43 4.65 -14.43
N ASP A 83 7.75 5.25 -13.28
CA ASP A 83 6.82 5.75 -12.26
C ASP A 83 6.03 7.01 -12.68
N GLY A 84 6.49 7.72 -13.72
CA GLY A 84 5.90 8.99 -14.18
C GLY A 84 4.43 8.92 -14.61
N LYS A 85 3.85 7.72 -14.78
CA LYS A 85 2.43 7.53 -15.10
C LYS A 85 1.54 7.28 -13.88
N LEU A 86 2.10 7.02 -12.70
CA LEU A 86 1.33 6.70 -11.50
C LEU A 86 0.33 7.80 -11.11
N THR A 87 0.71 9.06 -11.31
CA THR A 87 -0.18 10.20 -11.02
C THR A 87 -1.39 10.21 -11.95
N LEU A 88 -1.19 9.94 -13.24
CA LEU A 88 -2.30 9.86 -14.21
C LEU A 88 -3.21 8.68 -13.90
N LEU A 89 -2.63 7.50 -13.65
CA LEU A 89 -3.37 6.30 -13.25
C LEU A 89 -4.22 6.56 -12.00
N ARG A 90 -3.68 7.25 -10.99
CA ARG A 90 -4.42 7.60 -9.78
C ARG A 90 -5.64 8.48 -10.09
N GLU A 91 -5.50 9.47 -10.97
CA GLU A 91 -6.62 10.32 -11.37
C GLU A 91 -7.65 9.59 -12.24
N GLU A 92 -7.22 8.67 -13.10
CA GLU A 92 -8.11 7.78 -13.87
C GLU A 92 -8.93 6.88 -12.94
N LEU A 93 -8.28 6.18 -12.00
CA LEU A 93 -8.94 5.31 -11.02
C LEU A 93 -9.95 6.08 -10.16
N LYS A 94 -9.64 7.31 -9.75
CA LYS A 94 -10.60 8.17 -9.03
C LYS A 94 -11.91 8.39 -9.82
N GLN A 95 -11.84 8.50 -11.14
CA GLN A 95 -13.04 8.66 -11.97
C GLN A 95 -13.78 7.32 -12.16
N GLU A 96 -13.04 6.22 -12.29
CA GLU A 96 -13.61 4.87 -12.52
C GLU A 96 -14.30 4.27 -11.29
N ARG A 97 -13.86 4.63 -10.07
CA ARG A 97 -14.40 4.16 -8.78
C ARG A 97 -15.90 4.44 -8.56
N LEU A 98 -16.53 5.25 -9.40
CA LEU A 98 -17.98 5.47 -9.35
C LEU A 98 -18.82 4.23 -9.75
N LEU A 99 -18.21 3.09 -10.12
CA LEU A 99 -18.94 1.99 -10.77
C LEU A 99 -18.69 0.53 -10.30
N ASN A 100 -17.72 0.17 -9.43
CA ASN A 100 -17.40 -1.25 -9.13
C ASN A 100 -17.16 -1.57 -7.63
N ARG A 101 -17.31 -2.85 -7.23
CA ARG A 101 -17.17 -3.39 -5.85
C ARG A 101 -16.24 -4.64 -5.82
N SER A 102 -15.38 -4.77 -4.81
CA SER A 102 -14.55 -5.95 -4.45
C SER A 102 -14.15 -5.87 -2.95
N ILE A 103 -13.42 -6.84 -2.35
CA ILE A 103 -12.90 -6.76 -0.95
C ILE A 103 -12.34 -5.36 -0.67
N GLY A 104 -12.70 -4.79 0.48
CA GLY A 104 -12.87 -3.35 0.58
C GLY A 104 -14.20 -2.90 -0.02
N ASP A 105 -15.30 -3.62 0.26
CA ASP A 105 -16.68 -3.21 -0.06
C ASP A 105 -17.40 -2.70 1.20
N ASP A 106 -18.65 -2.23 1.07
CA ASP A 106 -19.45 -1.68 2.20
C ASP A 106 -19.60 -2.66 3.39
N THR A 107 -19.32 -3.96 3.22
CA THR A 107 -19.50 -5.02 4.22
C THR A 107 -18.21 -5.67 4.72
N ASN A 108 -17.08 -5.53 4.01
CA ASN A 108 -15.75 -6.05 4.39
C ASN A 108 -14.65 -5.02 4.08
N ALA A 109 -14.62 -3.93 4.86
CA ALA A 109 -13.66 -2.83 4.71
C ALA A 109 -12.31 -3.15 5.36
N TRP A 110 -11.21 -2.61 4.81
CA TRP A 110 -9.94 -2.61 5.51
C TRP A 110 -10.04 -1.78 6.79
N GLU A 111 -9.62 -2.35 7.91
CA GLU A 111 -9.66 -1.70 9.20
C GLU A 111 -8.28 -1.15 9.57
N GLU A 112 -8.18 0.17 9.79
CA GLU A 112 -6.94 0.77 10.28
C GLU A 112 -6.67 0.37 11.73
N ARG A 113 -5.46 -0.14 12.00
CA ARG A 113 -5.08 -0.68 13.32
C ARG A 113 -4.08 0.18 14.09
N GLY A 114 -3.57 1.25 13.46
CA GLY A 114 -2.67 2.22 14.06
C GLY A 114 -1.22 2.12 13.56
N PRO A 115 -0.25 2.64 14.34
CA PRO A 115 -0.38 3.08 15.73
C PRO A 115 -1.07 4.43 15.89
N ASN A 116 -1.73 4.63 17.04
CA ASN A 116 -2.30 5.92 17.42
C ASN A 116 -1.34 6.81 18.19
N ASN A 117 -0.12 6.36 18.54
CA ASN A 117 0.77 7.06 19.46
C ASN A 117 2.19 7.28 18.90
N VAL A 118 2.51 6.65 17.77
CA VAL A 118 3.77 6.85 17.05
C VAL A 118 3.43 7.55 15.75
N GLY A 119 3.86 8.81 15.63
CA GLY A 119 3.77 9.57 14.39
C GLY A 119 4.97 9.26 13.50
N GLY A 120 4.97 9.79 12.30
CA GLY A 120 6.11 9.73 11.39
C GLY A 120 6.55 11.12 10.94
N ARG A 121 7.48 11.15 10.00
CA ARG A 121 8.13 12.36 9.51
C ARG A 121 7.16 13.44 9.03
N THR A 122 7.23 14.59 9.71
CA THR A 122 6.31 15.73 9.56
C THR A 122 7.05 17.02 9.30
N ARG A 123 6.65 17.74 8.25
CA ARG A 123 7.33 18.99 7.82
C ARG A 123 6.40 20.19 7.74
N ALA A 124 5.17 20.01 7.27
CA ALA A 124 4.22 21.10 7.16
C ALA A 124 3.40 21.20 8.44
N ILE A 125 3.34 22.39 9.05
CA ILE A 125 2.48 22.65 10.22
C ILE A 125 1.81 24.01 10.06
N LEU A 126 0.52 24.08 10.39
CA LEU A 126 -0.25 25.32 10.36
C LEU A 126 -1.23 25.36 11.53
N PHE A 127 -1.17 26.40 12.38
CA PHE A 127 -2.30 26.75 13.22
C PHE A 127 -3.41 27.34 12.35
N ASP A 128 -4.65 26.87 12.51
CA ASP A 128 -5.77 27.38 11.72
C ASP A 128 -5.94 28.89 11.98
N PRO A 129 -5.77 29.75 10.96
CA PRO A 129 -5.89 31.19 11.11
C PRO A 129 -7.33 31.62 11.49
N ASN A 130 -8.32 30.75 11.24
CA ASN A 130 -9.72 30.99 11.58
C ASN A 130 -10.06 30.54 13.01
N ASP A 131 -9.13 29.88 13.71
CA ASP A 131 -9.30 29.49 15.10
C ASP A 131 -8.61 30.47 16.05
N SER A 132 -9.38 31.45 16.53
CA SER A 132 -8.94 32.42 17.53
C SER A 132 -8.42 31.82 18.85
N SER A 133 -8.72 30.54 19.14
CA SER A 133 -8.23 29.88 20.34
C SER A 133 -6.82 29.30 20.20
N ASN A 134 -6.25 29.24 18.98
CA ASN A 134 -4.97 28.59 18.69
C ASN A 134 -4.94 27.14 19.20
N ASN A 135 -5.96 26.37 18.84
CA ASN A 135 -6.12 24.98 19.24
C ASN A 135 -6.21 24.04 18.04
N THR A 136 -6.74 24.52 16.92
CA THR A 136 -6.84 23.79 15.67
C THR A 136 -5.51 23.88 14.93
N VAL A 137 -4.93 22.71 14.61
CA VAL A 137 -3.64 22.58 13.91
C VAL A 137 -3.79 21.60 12.76
N PHE A 138 -3.17 21.93 11.64
CA PHE A 138 -2.97 21.04 10.51
C PHE A 138 -1.52 20.60 10.45
N ALA A 139 -1.28 19.34 10.07
CA ALA A 139 0.04 18.76 9.92
C ALA A 139 0.13 17.92 8.65
N GLY A 140 1.23 18.07 7.90
CA GLY A 140 1.51 17.32 6.69
C GLY A 140 2.73 16.43 6.88
N GLY A 141 2.55 15.13 6.65
CA GLY A 141 3.63 14.16 6.61
C GLY A 141 4.28 14.11 5.23
N VAL A 142 5.57 13.79 5.17
CA VAL A 142 6.27 13.48 3.90
C VAL A 142 5.78 12.18 3.26
N SER A 143 4.98 11.42 4.02
CA SER A 143 4.06 10.39 3.58
C SER A 143 2.76 10.53 4.38
N GLY A 144 1.68 9.91 3.94
CA GLY A 144 0.42 9.84 4.69
C GLY A 144 -0.53 11.01 4.51
N GLY A 145 -0.11 12.12 3.87
CA GLY A 145 -0.95 13.25 3.50
C GLY A 145 -1.14 14.30 4.59
N LEU A 146 -2.25 15.05 4.51
CA LEU A 146 -2.59 16.16 5.41
C LEU A 146 -3.59 15.73 6.48
N TRP A 147 -3.37 16.18 7.72
CA TRP A 147 -4.15 15.84 8.91
C TRP A 147 -4.56 17.10 9.68
N LYS A 148 -5.64 17.00 10.46
CA LYS A 148 -6.20 18.05 11.29
C LYS A 148 -6.43 17.58 12.73
N ASN A 149 -6.02 18.39 13.70
CA ASN A 149 -6.39 18.28 15.10
C ASN A 149 -7.18 19.53 15.50
N THR A 150 -8.26 19.40 16.26
CA THR A 150 -9.12 20.54 16.66
C THR A 150 -8.82 21.10 18.06
N ASP A 151 -7.99 20.42 18.85
CA ASP A 151 -7.59 20.86 20.19
C ASP A 151 -6.20 20.33 20.58
N ILE A 152 -5.16 20.87 19.94
CA ILE A 152 -3.77 20.47 20.18
C ILE A 152 -3.32 20.68 21.64
N SER A 153 -4.01 21.55 22.38
CA SER A 153 -3.72 21.79 23.78
C SER A 153 -4.08 20.59 24.67
N ASN A 154 -5.08 19.81 24.24
CA ASN A 154 -5.55 18.60 24.89
C ASN A 154 -4.84 17.36 24.30
N SER A 155 -4.06 16.65 25.13
CA SER A 155 -3.37 15.43 24.71
C SER A 155 -4.29 14.29 24.28
N GLY A 156 -5.57 14.33 24.66
CA GLY A 156 -6.59 13.37 24.22
C GLY A 156 -7.25 13.71 22.88
N SER A 157 -6.99 14.89 22.30
CA SER A 157 -7.55 15.28 21.01
C SER A 157 -6.94 14.45 19.88
N GLN A 158 -7.79 13.87 19.04
CA GLN A 158 -7.38 13.00 17.94
C GLN A 158 -7.12 13.79 16.66
N TRP A 159 -6.13 13.34 15.89
CA TRP A 159 -5.97 13.75 14.52
C TRP A 159 -6.95 13.02 13.61
N ALA A 160 -7.44 13.73 12.60
CA ALA A 160 -8.24 13.18 11.52
C ALA A 160 -7.57 13.53 10.19
N ARG A 161 -7.53 12.56 9.26
CA ARG A 161 -7.04 12.81 7.91
C ARG A 161 -7.98 13.77 7.17
N VAL A 162 -7.42 14.62 6.32
CA VAL A 162 -8.19 15.48 5.42
C VAL A 162 -8.53 14.69 4.15
N ASP A 163 -9.81 14.34 3.96
CA ASP A 163 -10.24 13.36 2.95
C ASP A 163 -10.09 13.82 1.50
N ASN A 164 -10.28 15.11 1.23
CA ASN A 164 -10.32 15.68 -0.13
C ASN A 164 -8.96 16.19 -0.64
N VAL A 165 -7.88 15.90 0.07
CA VAL A 165 -6.50 16.01 -0.43
C VAL A 165 -6.13 14.64 -1.02
N PRO A 166 -5.51 14.54 -2.22
CA PRO A 166 -5.08 13.24 -2.74
C PRO A 166 -4.32 12.41 -1.69
N GLY A 167 -4.62 11.10 -1.63
CA GLY A 167 -4.08 10.19 -0.62
C GLY A 167 -2.56 10.02 -0.70
N ASN A 168 -1.94 9.81 0.47
CA ASN A 168 -0.51 9.56 0.66
C ASN A 168 0.43 10.59 -0.03
N LEU A 169 0.01 11.86 -0.12
CA LEU A 169 0.85 12.94 -0.61
C LEU A 169 2.00 13.25 0.35
N ALA A 170 3.15 13.58 -0.21
CA ALA A 170 4.31 14.10 0.51
C ALA A 170 4.14 15.60 0.76
N VAL A 171 3.40 15.97 1.80
CA VAL A 171 3.11 17.38 2.12
C VAL A 171 4.29 17.97 2.88
N SER A 172 4.99 18.92 2.26
CA SER A 172 6.25 19.48 2.77
C SER A 172 6.16 20.96 3.17
N SER A 173 5.21 21.71 2.60
CA SER A 173 4.98 23.12 2.90
C SER A 173 3.49 23.45 2.88
N ILE A 174 3.08 24.44 3.67
CA ILE A 174 1.69 24.90 3.78
C ILE A 174 1.67 26.41 4.07
N THR A 175 0.78 27.15 3.41
CA THR A 175 0.59 28.58 3.65
C THR A 175 -0.87 29.01 3.49
N VAL A 176 -1.18 30.20 4.00
CA VAL A 176 -2.52 30.81 4.00
C VAL A 176 -2.46 32.13 3.25
N ASP A 177 -3.47 32.40 2.45
CA ASP A 177 -3.67 33.70 1.82
C ASP A 177 -3.88 34.81 2.88
N PRO A 178 -3.01 35.83 2.94
CA PRO A 178 -3.07 36.88 3.95
C PRO A 178 -4.30 37.80 3.81
N ASN A 179 -4.92 37.83 2.63
CA ASN A 179 -6.12 38.62 2.35
C ASN A 179 -7.42 37.81 2.51
N ASN A 180 -7.33 36.48 2.59
CA ASN A 180 -8.48 35.60 2.81
C ASN A 180 -8.08 34.30 3.50
N SER A 181 -8.32 34.21 4.80
CA SER A 181 -7.99 33.05 5.65
C SER A 181 -8.70 31.74 5.29
N ASN A 182 -9.57 31.70 4.28
CA ASN A 182 -10.14 30.46 3.73
C ASN A 182 -9.35 29.90 2.53
N ILE A 183 -8.41 30.66 1.96
CA ILE A 183 -7.65 30.23 0.78
C ILE A 183 -6.28 29.75 1.23
N TRP A 184 -6.00 28.46 1.10
CA TRP A 184 -4.75 27.83 1.54
C TRP A 184 -4.05 27.12 0.40
N TYR A 185 -2.75 26.90 0.55
CA TYR A 185 -1.91 26.22 -0.42
C TYR A 185 -1.02 25.19 0.26
N VAL A 186 -0.83 24.02 -0.35
CA VAL A 186 0.14 23.02 0.09
C VAL A 186 1.08 22.65 -1.03
N GLY A 187 2.38 22.66 -0.74
CA GLY A 187 3.43 22.17 -1.63
C GLY A 187 3.77 20.71 -1.34
N THR A 188 4.23 20.01 -2.36
CA THR A 188 4.57 18.58 -2.26
C THR A 188 5.99 18.26 -2.70
N GLY A 189 6.55 17.21 -2.11
CA GLY A 189 7.89 16.69 -2.39
C GLY A 189 8.97 17.29 -1.48
N GLU A 190 10.06 16.55 -1.28
CA GLU A 190 11.16 16.93 -0.40
C GLU A 190 12.50 16.74 -1.12
N GLN A 191 13.20 17.84 -1.39
CA GLN A 191 14.52 17.76 -2.05
C GLN A 191 15.65 17.29 -1.11
N TYR A 192 15.47 17.49 0.20
CA TYR A 192 16.51 17.30 1.23
C TYR A 192 16.92 15.83 1.41
N THR A 193 16.14 14.92 0.86
CA THR A 193 16.35 13.47 0.88
C THR A 193 16.91 12.96 -0.45
N GLY A 194 17.70 13.76 -1.16
CA GLY A 194 18.34 13.31 -2.39
C GLY A 194 17.35 13.01 -3.53
N GLY A 195 16.15 13.58 -3.46
CA GLY A 195 15.11 13.43 -4.46
C GLY A 195 14.18 12.21 -4.28
N ASP A 196 14.32 11.46 -3.18
CA ASP A 196 13.58 10.21 -2.93
C ASP A 196 12.09 10.42 -2.65
N VAL A 197 11.70 11.60 -2.15
CA VAL A 197 10.31 11.96 -1.89
C VAL A 197 9.82 12.89 -2.99
N VAL A 198 9.37 12.29 -4.09
CA VAL A 198 8.90 13.00 -5.28
C VAL A 198 7.46 13.49 -5.07
N GLY A 199 7.28 14.81 -5.15
CA GLY A 199 5.98 15.48 -5.16
C GLY A 199 5.42 15.67 -6.57
N ASN A 200 4.25 16.30 -6.65
CA ASN A 200 3.57 16.58 -7.91
C ASN A 200 3.01 18.01 -8.00
N GLY A 201 3.63 18.95 -7.30
CA GLY A 201 3.32 20.38 -7.37
C GLY A 201 2.53 20.89 -6.17
N VAL A 202 1.58 21.80 -6.43
CA VAL A 202 0.87 22.57 -5.41
C VAL A 202 -0.64 22.33 -5.49
N TYR A 203 -1.30 22.22 -4.34
CA TYR A 203 -2.76 22.17 -4.23
C TYR A 203 -3.29 23.42 -3.55
N LYS A 204 -4.51 23.82 -3.93
CA LYS A 204 -5.23 24.97 -3.40
C LYS A 204 -6.55 24.56 -2.76
N SER A 205 -6.83 25.11 -1.59
CA SER A 205 -8.15 25.13 -0.96
C SER A 205 -8.74 26.55 -1.03
N ILE A 206 -10.06 26.65 -1.08
CA ILE A 206 -10.82 27.92 -1.01
C ILE A 206 -11.83 27.96 0.14
N ASP A 207 -11.80 26.94 1.02
CA ASP A 207 -12.79 26.67 2.05
C ASP A 207 -12.13 26.24 3.39
N GLY A 208 -10.97 26.82 3.70
CA GLY A 208 -10.27 26.60 4.98
C GLY A 208 -9.71 25.18 5.13
N GLY A 209 -9.20 24.62 4.02
CA GLY A 209 -8.57 23.30 4.00
C GLY A 209 -9.54 22.12 3.93
N THR A 210 -10.81 22.34 3.59
CA THR A 210 -11.83 21.27 3.52
C THR A 210 -11.78 20.51 2.19
N THR A 211 -11.66 21.24 1.08
CA THR A 211 -11.50 20.69 -0.28
C THR A 211 -10.27 21.26 -0.96
N TRP A 212 -9.65 20.46 -1.84
CA TRP A 212 -8.39 20.78 -2.47
C TRP A 212 -8.40 20.48 -3.96
N THR A 213 -7.78 21.35 -4.75
CA THR A 213 -7.66 21.23 -6.20
C THR A 213 -6.19 21.42 -6.60
N PRO A 214 -5.64 20.61 -7.52
CA PRO A 214 -4.28 20.83 -8.01
C PRO A 214 -4.21 22.15 -8.77
N LEU A 215 -3.11 22.90 -8.58
CA LEU A 215 -2.80 24.08 -9.37
C LEU A 215 -2.01 23.70 -10.62
N ASN A 216 -2.50 24.16 -11.77
CA ASN A 216 -1.84 23.95 -13.06
C ASN A 216 -0.69 24.95 -13.23
N ILE A 217 0.46 24.66 -12.60
CA ILE A 217 1.67 25.46 -12.76
C ILE A 217 2.47 24.92 -13.95
N PRO A 218 2.58 25.66 -15.06
CA PRO A 218 3.36 25.22 -16.21
C PRO A 218 4.85 25.23 -15.86
N ALA A 219 5.50 24.08 -16.04
CA ALA A 219 6.95 23.99 -15.92
C ALA A 219 7.64 24.95 -16.91
N ALA A 220 8.50 25.83 -16.40
CA ALA A 220 9.24 26.81 -17.20
C ALA A 220 10.58 26.24 -17.68
N GLY A 221 11.11 26.79 -18.78
CA GLY A 221 12.35 26.33 -19.39
C GLY A 221 12.13 25.31 -20.52
N ASP A 222 13.21 24.59 -20.87
CA ASP A 222 13.16 23.57 -21.92
C ASP A 222 12.25 22.40 -21.49
N ALA A 223 11.44 21.90 -22.42
CA ALA A 223 10.72 20.63 -22.23
C ALA A 223 11.71 19.47 -21.99
N THR A 224 11.23 18.34 -21.47
CA THR A 224 12.05 17.14 -21.25
C THR A 224 12.96 16.84 -22.44
N PHE A 225 14.28 16.76 -22.20
CA PHE A 225 15.25 16.57 -23.27
C PHE A 225 16.45 15.72 -22.82
N ASN A 226 16.98 14.95 -23.76
CA ASN A 226 18.24 14.23 -23.58
C ASN A 226 19.41 15.21 -23.74
N TYR A 227 20.13 15.50 -22.66
CA TYR A 227 21.31 16.37 -22.70
C TYR A 227 22.53 15.62 -23.22
N SER A 228 22.69 14.36 -22.80
CA SER A 228 23.69 13.44 -23.33
C SER A 228 23.17 12.02 -23.25
N ALA A 229 23.92 11.05 -23.79
CA ALA A 229 23.62 9.63 -23.60
C ALA A 229 23.53 9.24 -22.10
N SER A 230 24.15 10.03 -21.22
CA SER A 230 24.21 9.78 -19.78
C SER A 230 23.46 10.82 -18.93
N ASN A 231 22.71 11.77 -19.52
CA ASN A 231 21.86 12.70 -18.74
C ASN A 231 20.55 13.08 -19.45
N LEU A 232 19.43 12.98 -18.75
CA LEU A 232 18.06 13.25 -19.16
C LEU A 232 17.52 14.24 -18.17
N PHE A 233 16.96 15.29 -18.70
CA PHE A 233 16.47 16.37 -17.90
C PHE A 233 14.96 16.35 -18.01
N LEU A 234 14.31 16.06 -16.89
CA LEU A 234 12.87 15.93 -16.79
C LEU A 234 12.27 17.26 -16.37
N SER A 235 11.36 17.76 -17.20
CA SER A 235 10.60 18.98 -16.90
C SER A 235 9.41 18.64 -16.00
N GLY A 236 9.33 19.27 -14.84
CA GLY A 236 8.22 19.11 -13.91
C GLY A 236 8.44 19.90 -12.61
N LEU A 237 7.42 19.88 -11.74
CA LEU A 237 7.48 20.45 -10.40
C LEU A 237 7.46 19.28 -9.40
N PHE A 238 8.64 18.74 -9.13
CA PHE A 238 8.82 17.54 -8.31
C PHE A 238 9.05 17.86 -6.83
N TYR A 239 9.65 19.02 -6.54
CA TYR A 239 9.99 19.43 -5.18
C TYR A 239 9.54 20.87 -4.98
N VAL A 240 8.52 21.06 -4.16
CA VAL A 240 8.12 22.37 -3.66
C VAL A 240 8.77 22.55 -2.30
N ASN A 241 9.89 23.26 -2.26
CA ASN A 241 10.63 23.49 -1.01
C ASN A 241 9.81 24.38 -0.08
N ASP A 242 9.18 25.40 -0.65
CA ASP A 242 8.33 26.31 0.08
C ASP A 242 7.29 26.99 -0.84
N VAL A 243 6.16 27.39 -0.25
CA VAL A 243 5.07 28.11 -0.89
C VAL A 243 4.63 29.26 0.03
N ILE A 244 4.56 30.47 -0.50
CA ILE A 244 4.15 31.64 0.28
C ILE A 244 3.13 32.49 -0.47
N ALA A 245 2.05 32.85 0.22
CA ALA A 245 1.08 33.82 -0.25
C ALA A 245 1.39 35.18 0.38
N TRP A 246 1.67 36.18 -0.47
CA TRP A 246 2.15 37.50 -0.07
C TRP A 246 1.12 38.57 -0.39
N ASP A 247 0.84 39.46 0.56
CA ASP A 247 -0.03 40.61 0.34
C ASP A 247 0.75 41.74 -0.36
N ASN A 248 0.49 41.94 -1.64
CA ASN A 248 1.01 43.08 -2.37
C ASN A 248 -0.06 44.16 -2.50
N ASN A 249 -0.16 45.02 -1.48
CA ASN A 249 -1.08 46.16 -1.44
C ASN A 249 -2.58 45.76 -1.59
N GLY A 250 -3.02 44.75 -0.85
CA GLY A 250 -4.39 44.23 -0.84
C GLY A 250 -4.69 43.22 -1.96
N THR A 251 -3.66 42.77 -2.68
CA THR A 251 -3.77 41.71 -3.71
C THR A 251 -2.83 40.58 -3.35
N THR A 252 -3.35 39.35 -3.30
CA THR A 252 -2.53 38.18 -3.03
C THR A 252 -1.73 37.78 -4.25
N GLU A 253 -0.41 37.78 -4.09
CA GLU A 253 0.53 37.13 -5.01
C GLU A 253 1.01 35.82 -4.39
N LEU A 254 1.17 34.79 -5.21
CA LEU A 254 1.63 33.48 -4.76
C LEU A 254 3.03 33.23 -5.32
N PHE A 255 3.94 32.81 -4.45
CA PHE A 255 5.29 32.36 -4.81
C PHE A 255 5.47 30.89 -4.49
N VAL A 256 6.07 30.14 -5.41
CA VAL A 256 6.39 28.72 -5.24
C VAL A 256 7.87 28.52 -5.52
N GLY A 257 8.57 28.03 -4.51
CA GLY A 257 9.99 27.72 -4.54
C GLY A 257 10.20 26.31 -5.06
N VAL A 258 10.52 26.20 -6.35
CA VAL A 258 10.68 24.89 -6.99
C VAL A 258 12.15 24.45 -6.94
N GLY A 259 12.36 23.32 -6.28
CA GLY A 259 13.63 22.62 -6.18
C GLY A 259 13.92 21.68 -7.35
N ALA A 260 15.10 21.09 -7.30
CA ALA A 260 15.55 20.09 -8.25
C ALA A 260 16.61 19.20 -7.64
N TYR A 261 16.63 17.94 -8.04
CA TYR A 261 17.68 17.01 -7.65
C TYR A 261 17.95 15.97 -8.73
N ILE A 262 19.06 15.24 -8.58
CA ILE A 262 19.39 14.11 -9.44
C ILE A 262 18.69 12.85 -8.90
N TYR A 263 17.90 12.23 -9.75
CA TYR A 263 17.37 10.89 -9.58
C TYR A 263 18.10 9.98 -10.57
N GLY A 264 19.08 9.21 -10.12
CA GLY A 264 19.95 8.51 -11.07
C GLY A 264 19.23 7.35 -11.80
N ASP A 265 19.67 7.05 -13.03
CA ASP A 265 19.37 5.77 -13.71
C ASP A 265 20.64 4.93 -13.86
N ALA A 266 20.49 3.61 -13.89
CA ALA A 266 21.58 2.65 -14.02
C ALA A 266 22.34 2.75 -15.35
N THR A 267 21.63 2.97 -16.45
CA THR A 267 22.23 2.92 -17.78
C THR A 267 22.82 4.24 -18.24
N GLY A 268 22.64 5.27 -17.43
CA GLY A 268 22.43 6.58 -17.98
C GLY A 268 21.16 6.59 -18.86
N PRO A 269 20.45 7.71 -18.87
CA PRO A 269 20.88 8.96 -18.30
C PRO A 269 20.59 9.14 -16.81
N ASN A 270 21.47 9.81 -16.06
CA ASN A 270 21.06 10.44 -14.80
C ASN A 270 19.81 11.29 -15.08
N ASN A 271 18.71 11.06 -14.36
CA ASN A 271 17.52 11.88 -14.47
C ASN A 271 17.67 13.09 -13.57
N TRP A 272 17.63 14.26 -14.17
CA TRP A 272 17.63 15.51 -13.44
C TRP A 272 16.18 15.94 -13.32
N LEU A 273 15.60 15.68 -12.15
CA LEU A 273 14.22 16.03 -11.84
C LEU A 273 14.14 17.54 -11.59
N GLY A 274 13.60 18.25 -12.57
CA GLY A 274 13.26 19.65 -12.47
C GLY A 274 14.43 20.64 -12.55
N LEU A 275 15.64 20.23 -12.94
CA LEU A 275 16.79 21.16 -12.90
C LEU A 275 16.63 22.39 -13.81
N GLN A 276 16.02 22.24 -14.99
CA GLN A 276 15.69 23.37 -15.86
C GLN A 276 14.48 24.15 -15.39
N THR A 277 13.62 23.54 -14.61
CA THR A 277 12.34 24.11 -14.19
C THR A 277 12.44 24.76 -12.81
N ALA A 278 13.48 24.46 -12.04
CA ALA A 278 13.75 25.05 -10.72
C ALA A 278 13.77 26.59 -10.76
N GLY A 279 13.50 27.18 -9.61
CA GLY A 279 13.43 28.64 -9.42
C GLY A 279 12.12 29.09 -8.80
N ILE A 280 11.89 30.40 -8.84
CA ILE A 280 10.74 31.04 -8.20
C ILE A 280 9.61 31.18 -9.22
N TYR A 281 8.49 30.52 -8.97
CA TYR A 281 7.26 30.72 -9.74
C TYR A 281 6.38 31.74 -9.03
N ARG A 282 5.83 32.68 -9.80
CA ARG A 282 4.96 33.75 -9.30
C ARG A 282 3.62 33.72 -10.02
N SER A 283 2.56 33.91 -9.25
CA SER A 283 1.22 34.23 -9.74
C SER A 283 0.72 35.52 -9.10
N ILE A 284 0.10 36.39 -9.89
CA ILE A 284 -0.46 37.68 -9.41
C ILE A 284 -1.99 37.65 -9.30
N ASP A 285 -2.60 36.48 -9.49
CA ASP A 285 -4.05 36.30 -9.58
C ASP A 285 -4.51 35.02 -8.84
N GLY A 286 -3.86 34.76 -7.70
CA GLY A 286 -4.22 33.65 -6.81
C GLY A 286 -4.03 32.26 -7.42
N GLY A 287 -3.05 32.10 -8.31
CA GLY A 287 -2.67 30.81 -8.90
C GLY A 287 -3.33 30.48 -10.24
N THR A 288 -3.95 31.45 -10.91
CA THR A 288 -4.61 31.23 -12.22
C THR A 288 -3.60 31.30 -13.36
N ASN A 289 -2.74 32.32 -13.36
CA ASN A 289 -1.66 32.51 -14.32
C ASN A 289 -0.31 32.53 -13.61
N TRP A 290 0.70 31.98 -14.28
CA TRP A 290 2.02 31.74 -13.70
C TRP A 290 3.15 32.21 -14.60
N SER A 291 4.21 32.70 -13.99
CA SER A 291 5.48 33.00 -14.64
C SER A 291 6.64 32.69 -13.69
N ARG A 292 7.75 32.16 -14.21
CA ARG A 292 8.98 32.03 -13.43
C ARG A 292 9.77 33.34 -13.43
N ILE A 293 10.36 33.70 -12.30
CA ILE A 293 11.29 34.82 -12.19
C ILE A 293 12.64 34.42 -12.81
N GLU A 294 13.01 35.09 -13.89
CA GLU A 294 14.18 34.76 -14.71
C GLU A 294 15.23 35.88 -14.71
N GLN A 295 15.68 36.30 -13.53
CA GLN A 295 16.67 37.38 -13.40
C GLN A 295 18.12 36.87 -13.46
N ALA A 296 18.99 37.66 -14.11
CA ALA A 296 20.39 37.28 -14.31
C ALA A 296 21.17 37.09 -13.00
N ASN A 297 20.86 37.86 -11.95
CA ASN A 297 21.47 37.75 -10.62
C ASN A 297 21.00 36.54 -9.80
N MET A 298 20.05 35.76 -10.32
CA MET A 298 19.52 34.54 -9.69
C MET A 298 19.74 33.32 -10.59
N SER A 299 20.78 33.37 -11.40
CA SER A 299 21.06 32.35 -12.40
C SER A 299 22.55 32.17 -12.60
N HIS A 300 22.93 31.01 -13.13
CA HIS A 300 24.27 30.72 -13.59
C HIS A 300 24.18 30.01 -14.95
N SER A 301 25.29 30.03 -15.69
CA SER A 301 25.37 29.38 -17.00
C SER A 301 26.32 28.19 -16.94
N VAL A 302 25.81 27.01 -17.26
CA VAL A 302 26.62 25.80 -17.45
C VAL A 302 26.51 25.38 -18.91
N ASN A 303 27.65 25.34 -19.61
CA ASN A 303 27.73 24.95 -21.04
C ASN A 303 26.78 25.75 -21.97
N GLY A 304 26.55 27.02 -21.68
CA GLY A 304 25.70 27.91 -22.48
C GLY A 304 24.20 27.76 -22.23
N LYS A 305 23.79 26.94 -21.25
CA LYS A 305 22.42 26.89 -20.72
C LYS A 305 22.34 27.62 -19.39
N ILE A 306 21.25 28.36 -19.20
CA ILE A 306 20.97 29.11 -17.97
C ILE A 306 20.19 28.21 -17.01
N TYR A 307 20.61 28.19 -15.76
CA TYR A 307 19.94 27.50 -14.65
C TYR A 307 19.72 28.51 -13.53
N TYR A 308 18.56 28.45 -12.89
CA TYR A 308 18.18 29.37 -11.82
C TYR A 308 18.57 28.79 -10.46
N PHE A 309 18.85 29.68 -9.51
CA PHE A 309 19.16 29.28 -8.14
C PHE A 309 17.91 28.70 -7.47
N ILE A 310 18.11 27.67 -6.65
CA ILE A 310 17.02 26.94 -6.03
C ILE A 310 16.54 27.72 -4.78
N PRO A 311 15.27 28.14 -4.74
CA PRO A 311 14.67 28.73 -3.54
C PRO A 311 14.59 27.68 -2.44
N ASN A 312 14.95 28.03 -1.21
CA ASN A 312 14.84 27.15 -0.06
C ASN A 312 13.68 27.54 0.85
N ASP A 313 13.65 28.81 1.25
CA ASP A 313 12.80 29.28 2.34
C ASP A 313 12.40 30.75 2.11
N PHE A 314 11.10 31.04 2.11
CA PHE A 314 10.56 32.39 1.94
C PHE A 314 10.06 32.96 3.26
N GLU A 315 10.42 34.22 3.52
CA GLU A 315 10.04 34.86 4.77
C GLU A 315 9.57 36.31 4.58
N ILE A 316 8.60 36.76 5.39
CA ILE A 316 8.05 38.12 5.29
C ILE A 316 8.45 38.95 6.51
N SER A 317 9.25 40.00 6.31
CA SER A 317 9.63 40.91 7.41
C SER A 317 8.52 41.88 7.79
N ALA A 318 8.64 42.50 8.97
CA ALA A 318 7.64 43.41 9.54
C ALA A 318 7.24 44.62 8.65
N ASP A 319 8.05 44.98 7.66
CA ASP A 319 7.75 46.02 6.66
C ASP A 319 7.16 45.48 5.35
N ASN A 320 6.73 44.21 5.36
CA ASN A 320 6.19 43.46 4.24
C ASN A 320 7.20 43.20 3.10
N THR A 321 8.51 43.33 3.36
CA THR A 321 9.54 42.85 2.43
C THR A 321 9.55 41.32 2.44
N LEU A 322 9.47 40.72 1.24
CA LEU A 322 9.58 39.28 1.06
C LEU A 322 11.06 38.92 0.86
N TRP A 323 11.57 38.01 1.67
CA TRP A 323 12.93 37.48 1.67
C TRP A 323 12.96 36.05 1.14
N LEU A 324 14.13 35.65 0.66
CA LEU A 324 14.39 34.31 0.16
C LEU A 324 15.79 33.84 0.53
N GLY A 325 15.88 32.70 1.23
CA GLY A 325 17.07 31.88 1.35
C GLY A 325 17.19 30.88 0.21
N THR A 326 18.40 30.50 -0.17
CA THR A 326 18.65 29.55 -1.28
C THR A 326 19.44 28.33 -0.83
N ILE A 327 19.42 27.29 -1.66
CA ILE A 327 20.20 26.05 -1.50
C ILE A 327 20.92 25.72 -2.80
N GLY A 328 22.08 25.09 -2.68
CA GLY A 328 22.86 24.65 -3.83
C GLY A 328 22.11 23.63 -4.67
N ASN A 329 22.15 23.81 -5.98
CA ASN A 329 21.70 22.77 -6.90
C ASN A 329 22.73 21.63 -7.00
N ALA A 330 22.43 20.63 -7.81
CA ALA A 330 23.32 19.49 -8.02
C ALA A 330 24.66 19.81 -8.73
N PHE A 331 24.89 21.06 -9.19
CA PHE A 331 26.21 21.56 -9.60
C PHE A 331 26.98 22.27 -8.47
N GLY A 332 26.36 22.43 -7.30
CA GLY A 332 26.89 23.20 -6.16
C GLY A 332 26.75 24.72 -6.32
N GLU A 333 25.96 25.17 -7.29
CA GLU A 333 25.75 26.59 -7.64
C GLU A 333 24.48 27.13 -6.97
N GLY A 334 24.46 28.44 -6.67
CA GLY A 334 23.30 29.11 -6.07
C GLY A 334 23.09 28.86 -4.58
N ARG A 335 24.10 28.33 -3.89
CA ARG A 335 24.06 28.01 -2.46
C ARG A 335 24.34 29.23 -1.57
N GLY A 336 23.66 29.34 -0.43
CA GLY A 336 23.99 30.34 0.59
C GLY A 336 23.60 31.78 0.24
N HIS A 337 22.86 32.02 -0.85
CA HIS A 337 22.44 33.37 -1.25
C HIS A 337 21.16 33.80 -0.53
N VAL A 338 21.05 35.11 -0.30
CA VAL A 338 19.87 35.76 0.30
C VAL A 338 19.39 36.87 -0.62
N TYR A 339 18.10 36.85 -0.97
CA TYR A 339 17.44 37.83 -1.82
C TYR A 339 16.24 38.46 -1.13
N SER A 340 15.82 39.63 -1.60
CA SER A 340 14.57 40.26 -1.17
C SER A 340 13.83 40.97 -2.29
N THR A 341 12.53 41.17 -2.10
CA THR A 341 11.67 41.95 -3.00
C THR A 341 10.62 42.74 -2.22
N THR A 342 10.27 43.91 -2.75
CA THR A 342 9.18 44.78 -2.23
C THR A 342 8.06 44.96 -3.24
N ASN A 343 8.17 44.32 -4.43
CA ASN A 343 7.18 44.43 -5.50
C ASN A 343 6.85 43.09 -6.18
N GLY A 344 7.46 41.99 -5.72
CA GLY A 344 7.30 40.63 -6.23
C GLY A 344 7.95 40.35 -7.58
N ALA A 345 8.16 41.37 -8.42
CA ALA A 345 8.67 41.23 -9.78
C ALA A 345 10.20 41.30 -9.89
N THR A 346 10.85 42.04 -8.99
CA THR A 346 12.31 42.25 -9.00
C THR A 346 12.89 41.86 -7.65
N TRP A 347 13.81 40.89 -7.67
CA TRP A 347 14.55 40.41 -6.52
C TRP A 347 15.97 41.00 -6.50
N THR A 348 16.36 41.50 -5.34
CA THR A 348 17.66 42.13 -5.09
C THR A 348 18.47 41.23 -4.16
N GLU A 349 19.72 40.98 -4.52
CA GLU A 349 20.63 40.23 -3.66
C GLU A 349 21.10 41.11 -2.49
N ALA A 350 21.14 40.54 -1.28
CA ALA A 350 21.61 41.26 -0.11
C ALA A 350 23.13 41.53 -0.17
N ASN A 351 23.62 42.62 0.45
CA ASN A 351 25.03 42.99 0.37
C ASN A 351 25.97 42.01 1.10
N ALA A 352 25.48 41.32 2.13
CA ALA A 352 26.22 40.26 2.81
C ALA A 352 26.12 38.88 2.11
N SER A 353 25.35 38.77 1.01
CA SER A 353 25.17 37.55 0.23
C SER A 353 26.31 37.36 -0.80
N PRO A 354 26.72 36.12 -1.12
CA PRO A 354 26.35 34.89 -0.42
C PRO A 354 26.93 34.83 1.00
N LEU A 355 26.16 34.24 1.91
CA LEU A 355 26.60 34.03 3.29
C LEU A 355 27.84 33.11 3.30
N THR A 356 28.79 33.43 4.17
CA THR A 356 30.10 32.74 4.20
C THR A 356 29.92 31.27 4.58
N ASP A 357 30.50 30.34 3.83
CA ASP A 357 30.45 28.89 4.12
C ASP A 357 29.01 28.34 4.28
N SER A 358 28.02 28.91 3.57
CA SER A 358 26.61 28.50 3.65
C SER A 358 26.15 27.69 2.42
N ASN A 359 25.28 26.70 2.65
CA ASN A 359 24.57 25.94 1.63
C ASN A 359 23.05 26.19 1.68
N ARG A 360 22.28 25.33 2.36
CA ARG A 360 20.87 25.55 2.70
C ARG A 360 20.75 26.74 3.65
N VAL A 361 19.80 27.64 3.42
CA VAL A 361 19.55 28.84 4.24
C VAL A 361 18.10 28.85 4.67
N GLU A 362 17.87 28.72 5.97
CA GLU A 362 16.62 29.02 6.66
C GLU A 362 16.73 30.44 7.22
N LEU A 363 15.74 31.28 6.97
CA LEU A 363 15.65 32.65 7.41
C LEU A 363 14.63 32.76 8.55
N GLU A 364 14.80 33.77 9.40
CA GLU A 364 13.79 34.10 10.38
C GLU A 364 13.80 35.62 10.63
N PRO A 365 12.81 36.37 10.11
CA PRO A 365 12.74 37.81 10.27
C PRO A 365 12.21 38.19 11.65
N SER A 366 12.65 39.33 12.18
CA SER A 366 11.98 39.92 13.33
C SER A 366 10.55 40.34 12.99
N ALA A 367 9.61 39.94 13.85
CA ALA A 367 8.22 40.38 13.80
C ALA A 367 8.02 41.89 14.04
N SER A 368 9.03 42.60 14.57
CA SER A 368 8.90 44.02 14.97
C SER A 368 9.92 44.97 14.34
N ASN A 369 11.04 44.46 13.84
CA ASN A 369 12.12 45.26 13.27
C ASN A 369 12.54 44.67 11.93
N SER A 370 12.09 45.28 10.83
CA SER A 370 12.39 44.77 9.49
C SER A 370 13.87 44.78 9.10
N ASN A 371 14.75 45.43 9.87
CA ASN A 371 16.19 45.34 9.65
C ASN A 371 16.84 44.15 10.37
N LYS A 372 16.16 43.53 11.34
CA LYS A 372 16.69 42.41 12.13
C LYS A 372 16.17 41.09 11.59
N LEU A 373 17.08 40.20 11.20
CA LEU A 373 16.78 38.84 10.75
C LEU A 373 17.87 37.88 11.21
N TYR A 374 17.51 36.61 11.34
CA TYR A 374 18.42 35.50 11.52
C TYR A 374 18.53 34.68 10.22
N ALA A 375 19.68 34.02 10.05
CA ALA A 375 19.85 32.96 9.06
C ALA A 375 20.54 31.77 9.72
N LEU A 376 19.87 30.61 9.74
CA LEU A 376 20.47 29.35 10.10
C LEU A 376 20.84 28.62 8.81
N THR A 377 22.11 28.31 8.63
CA THR A 377 22.61 27.76 7.36
C THR A 377 23.33 26.44 7.55
N GLN A 378 23.07 25.49 6.64
CA GLN A 378 23.94 24.35 6.46
C GLN A 378 25.35 24.85 6.09
N GLY A 379 26.37 24.44 6.83
CA GLY A 379 27.76 24.72 6.44
C GLY A 379 28.15 23.98 5.16
N VAL A 380 28.86 24.60 4.22
CA VAL A 380 29.52 23.85 3.12
C VAL A 380 30.60 22.94 3.70
N THR A 381 31.29 23.43 4.72
CA THR A 381 32.05 22.61 5.66
C THR A 381 31.36 22.55 7.02
N SER A 382 31.40 21.40 7.69
CA SER A 382 30.89 21.29 9.06
C SER A 382 31.59 22.29 9.98
N PRO A 383 30.87 22.92 10.95
CA PRO A 383 29.46 22.73 11.29
C PRO A 383 28.51 23.70 10.56
N VAL A 384 27.27 23.83 11.04
CA VAL A 384 26.31 24.88 10.65
C VAL A 384 26.76 26.29 11.05
N HIS A 385 26.08 27.32 10.53
CA HIS A 385 26.27 28.71 10.95
C HIS A 385 24.93 29.35 11.33
N ILE A 386 24.96 30.22 12.35
CA ILE A 386 23.85 31.12 12.68
C ILE A 386 24.36 32.54 12.47
N TYR A 387 23.71 33.29 11.59
CA TYR A 387 23.97 34.70 11.34
C TYR A 387 22.82 35.56 11.84
N GLU A 388 23.15 36.75 12.30
CA GLU A 388 22.20 37.82 12.62
C GLU A 388 22.56 39.05 11.78
N THR A 389 21.55 39.73 11.27
CA THR A 389 21.66 41.08 10.76
C THR A 389 20.80 42.03 11.58
N THR A 390 21.16 43.31 11.62
CA THR A 390 20.33 44.40 12.19
C THR A 390 20.18 45.56 11.21
N ASP A 391 20.56 45.33 9.95
CA ASP A 391 20.59 46.29 8.85
C ASP A 391 20.13 45.67 7.53
N ALA A 392 19.20 44.72 7.58
CA ALA A 392 18.60 44.04 6.42
C ALA A 392 19.65 43.35 5.52
N PHE A 393 20.53 42.55 6.14
CA PHE A 393 21.65 41.85 5.49
C PHE A 393 22.61 42.78 4.74
N ASN A 394 22.73 44.06 5.14
CA ASN A 394 23.84 44.88 4.70
C ASN A 394 25.15 44.38 5.30
N THR A 395 25.11 43.99 6.58
CA THR A 395 26.16 43.28 7.30
C THR A 395 25.57 42.12 8.10
N ILE A 396 26.44 41.18 8.48
CA ILE A 396 26.09 40.00 9.29
C ILE A 396 27.03 39.84 10.48
N THR A 397 26.52 39.25 11.55
CA THR A 397 27.28 38.85 12.74
C THR A 397 27.05 37.36 13.01
N SER A 398 28.13 36.57 13.07
CA SER A 398 28.03 35.16 13.48
C SER A 398 27.64 35.05 14.95
N LYS A 399 26.72 34.14 15.25
CA LYS A 399 26.22 33.86 16.61
C LYS A 399 26.85 32.59 17.17
N THR A 400 26.77 32.45 18.49
CA THR A 400 27.21 31.24 19.17
C THR A 400 26.35 30.07 18.71
N LEU A 401 26.92 28.87 18.54
CA LEU A 401 26.14 27.67 18.23
C LEU A 401 25.70 26.96 19.51
N PRO A 402 24.53 26.30 19.52
CA PRO A 402 24.15 25.44 20.62
C PRO A 402 25.17 24.33 20.88
N ASN A 403 25.35 24.00 22.16
CA ASN A 403 26.17 22.86 22.59
C ASN A 403 25.25 21.77 23.13
N ASP A 404 25.14 20.69 22.36
CA ASP A 404 24.35 19.51 22.70
C ASP A 404 25.00 18.75 23.88
N ALA A 405 24.17 18.19 24.75
CA ALA A 405 24.56 17.39 25.89
C ALA A 405 25.13 16.01 25.53
N ASP A 406 24.85 15.49 24.33
CA ASP A 406 25.31 14.17 23.91
C ASP A 406 26.85 14.07 23.88
N PRO A 407 27.46 13.05 24.51
CA PRO A 407 28.91 12.90 24.54
C PRO A 407 29.44 12.36 23.20
N GLY A 408 30.59 12.87 22.75
CA GLY A 408 31.28 12.34 21.57
C GLY A 408 30.95 13.00 20.23
N ILE A 409 30.16 14.08 20.26
CA ILE A 409 30.00 15.02 19.15
C ILE A 409 30.77 16.32 19.43
N ALA A 410 31.03 17.11 18.39
CA ALA A 410 31.69 18.39 18.55
C ALA A 410 30.71 19.40 19.20
N SER A 411 31.20 20.26 20.09
CA SER A 411 30.37 21.22 20.85
C SER A 411 29.68 22.29 19.99
N ASN A 412 29.96 22.29 18.69
CA ASN A 412 29.45 23.24 17.70
C ASN A 412 28.61 22.54 16.62
N ASP A 413 28.28 21.25 16.76
CA ASP A 413 27.58 20.44 15.75
C ASP A 413 26.28 19.82 16.31
N PHE A 414 25.32 20.67 16.69
CA PHE A 414 24.04 20.22 17.26
C PHE A 414 23.12 19.50 16.25
N CYS A 415 23.30 19.71 14.94
CA CYS A 415 22.63 18.93 13.90
C CYS A 415 23.35 17.62 13.60
N ARG A 416 24.48 17.33 14.25
CA ARG A 416 25.32 16.15 13.99
C ARG A 416 25.52 15.98 12.49
N GLY A 417 25.94 17.05 11.81
CA GLY A 417 26.17 17.21 10.37
C GLY A 417 25.07 16.69 9.46
N GLN A 418 23.83 16.65 9.96
CA GLN A 418 22.63 16.35 9.17
C GLN A 418 21.88 17.60 8.73
N ALA A 419 22.40 18.81 8.97
CA ALA A 419 21.78 20.10 8.62
C ALA A 419 21.35 20.31 7.15
N PHE A 420 21.69 19.41 6.23
CA PHE A 420 21.07 19.37 4.90
C PHE A 420 19.60 18.90 4.96
N TYR A 421 19.24 18.16 6.00
CA TYR A 421 18.01 17.40 6.24
C TYR A 421 17.18 18.01 7.38
N ASP A 422 17.74 18.06 8.60
CA ASP A 422 17.11 18.58 9.83
C ASP A 422 17.65 19.98 10.20
N LEU A 423 16.90 21.01 9.83
CA LEU A 423 17.31 22.40 10.07
C LEU A 423 16.08 23.28 10.17
N VAL A 424 15.92 23.95 11.31
CA VAL A 424 14.82 24.89 11.58
C VAL A 424 15.27 26.00 12.53
N ILE A 425 14.79 27.21 12.28
CA ILE A 425 14.97 28.39 13.13
C ILE A 425 13.65 29.16 13.17
N GLU A 426 13.25 29.64 14.35
CA GLU A 426 12.04 30.44 14.53
C GLU A 426 12.24 31.41 15.70
N ALA A 427 11.74 32.65 15.61
CA ALA A 427 11.80 33.63 16.68
C ALA A 427 10.43 33.79 17.36
N ASP A 428 10.43 34.21 18.62
CA ASP A 428 9.20 34.48 19.33
C ASP A 428 8.42 35.61 18.62
N PRO A 429 7.11 35.44 18.37
CA PRO A 429 6.33 36.42 17.60
C PRO A 429 6.18 37.78 18.29
N THR A 430 6.62 37.92 19.54
CA THR A 430 6.56 39.17 20.31
C THR A 430 7.92 39.67 20.81
N ASP A 431 8.98 38.86 20.73
CA ASP A 431 10.33 39.20 21.20
C ASP A 431 11.40 38.52 20.35
N ASP A 432 11.94 39.26 19.39
CA ASP A 432 12.92 38.77 18.42
C ASP A 432 14.31 38.46 19.03
N ASP A 433 14.54 38.67 20.34
CA ASP A 433 15.73 38.18 21.04
C ASP A 433 15.52 36.75 21.59
N ILE A 434 14.29 36.24 21.57
CA ILE A 434 13.98 34.85 21.90
C ILE A 434 13.94 34.06 20.59
N VAL A 435 14.89 33.14 20.43
CA VAL A 435 15.09 32.37 19.19
C VAL A 435 15.16 30.88 19.52
N TYR A 436 14.53 30.06 18.70
CA TYR A 436 14.52 28.61 18.78
C TYR A 436 15.23 28.04 17.56
N VAL A 437 16.02 26.99 17.76
CA VAL A 437 16.64 26.24 16.66
C VAL A 437 16.49 24.75 16.90
N GLY A 438 16.41 24.00 15.81
CA GLY A 438 16.34 22.55 15.80
C GLY A 438 17.32 21.93 14.82
N GLY A 439 17.86 20.79 15.23
CA GLY A 439 18.63 19.85 14.40
C GLY A 439 18.22 18.46 14.87
N ILE A 440 19.10 17.75 15.59
CA ILE A 440 18.69 16.52 16.27
C ILE A 440 17.77 16.84 17.45
N ASP A 441 18.18 17.83 18.25
CA ASP A 441 17.47 18.30 19.44
C ASP A 441 17.05 19.77 19.33
N LEU A 442 16.16 20.21 20.22
CA LEU A 442 15.66 21.58 20.30
C LEU A 442 16.48 22.44 21.27
N PHE A 443 16.75 23.67 20.86
CA PHE A 443 17.48 24.66 21.66
C PHE A 443 16.78 26.01 21.66
N LYS A 444 16.95 26.77 22.74
CA LYS A 444 16.38 28.11 22.93
C LYS A 444 17.45 29.11 23.33
N SER A 445 17.40 30.29 22.75
CA SER A 445 18.10 31.50 23.18
C SER A 445 17.10 32.53 23.71
N THR A 446 17.56 33.39 24.62
CA THR A 446 16.78 34.54 25.13
C THR A 446 17.60 35.83 25.07
N ASN A 447 18.63 35.85 24.22
CA ASN A 447 19.54 36.98 24.04
C ASN A 447 20.07 37.02 22.58
N GLY A 448 19.17 36.73 21.64
CA GLY A 448 19.41 36.80 20.21
C GLY A 448 20.50 35.85 19.72
N GLY A 449 20.64 34.65 20.29
CA GLY A 449 21.67 33.67 19.91
C GLY A 449 23.05 33.93 20.55
N GLY A 450 23.13 34.77 21.59
CA GLY A 450 24.37 34.93 22.37
C GLY A 450 24.74 33.68 23.17
N SER A 451 23.74 33.01 23.72
CA SER A 451 23.86 31.72 24.44
C SER A 451 22.59 30.88 24.27
N TRP A 452 22.73 29.56 24.44
CA TRP A 452 21.66 28.59 24.21
C TRP A 452 21.41 27.71 25.44
N SER A 453 20.15 27.33 25.63
CA SER A 453 19.70 26.29 26.55
C SER A 453 19.07 25.15 25.74
N GLN A 454 19.47 23.91 26.01
CA GLN A 454 18.85 22.73 25.39
C GLN A 454 17.47 22.50 26.02
N LEU A 455 16.47 22.23 25.18
CA LEU A 455 15.09 21.99 25.59
C LEU A 455 14.76 20.51 25.62
N SER A 456 15.29 19.71 24.69
CA SER A 456 14.98 18.30 24.52
C SER A 456 16.21 17.41 24.40
N HIS A 457 16.01 16.12 24.59
CA HIS A 457 16.94 15.07 24.15
C HIS A 457 16.17 13.98 23.40
N TRP A 458 16.71 13.52 22.27
CA TRP A 458 16.02 12.62 21.33
C TRP A 458 15.54 11.27 21.89
N TYR A 459 16.04 10.85 23.06
CA TYR A 459 15.56 9.68 23.81
C TYR A 459 15.18 10.00 25.28
N GLY A 460 15.07 11.29 25.65
CA GLY A 460 14.80 11.71 27.04
C GLY A 460 16.00 11.53 27.99
N GLY A 461 17.22 11.64 27.45
CA GLY A 461 18.48 11.51 28.17
C GLY A 461 18.93 12.78 28.90
N PHE A 462 19.98 12.63 29.74
CA PHE A 462 20.73 13.73 30.36
C PHE A 462 19.91 14.74 31.19
N GLY A 463 18.69 14.38 31.61
CA GLY A 463 17.81 15.24 32.39
C GLY A 463 16.90 16.16 31.54
N TYR A 464 16.88 15.99 30.22
CA TYR A 464 15.97 16.70 29.32
C TYR A 464 14.73 15.85 28.99
N GLN A 465 13.66 16.52 28.60
CA GLN A 465 12.43 15.87 28.15
C GLN A 465 12.62 15.21 26.78
N TYR A 466 11.84 14.14 26.54
CA TYR A 466 11.83 13.45 25.26
C TYR A 466 11.07 14.26 24.20
N VAL A 467 11.76 14.52 23.09
CA VAL A 467 11.21 14.93 21.80
C VAL A 467 11.96 14.11 20.78
N HIS A 468 11.30 13.42 19.86
CA HIS A 468 11.97 12.57 18.88
C HIS A 468 13.00 13.37 18.06
N ALA A 469 14.07 12.69 17.61
CA ALA A 469 15.13 13.27 16.77
C ALA A 469 14.58 13.92 15.48
N ASP A 470 15.44 14.71 14.84
CA ASP A 470 15.28 15.29 13.51
C ASP A 470 14.15 16.33 13.47
N GLN A 471 14.46 17.55 13.91
CA GLN A 471 13.54 18.68 13.98
C GLN A 471 13.41 19.34 12.60
N HIS A 472 12.20 19.31 12.03
CA HIS A 472 11.93 19.86 10.69
C HIS A 472 11.10 21.13 10.70
N ALA A 473 10.29 21.34 11.74
CA ALA A 473 9.37 22.47 11.81
C ALA A 473 9.09 22.90 13.24
N ILE A 474 8.95 24.21 13.42
CA ILE A 474 8.47 24.86 14.65
C ILE A 474 7.38 25.82 14.19
N ALA A 475 6.23 25.83 14.85
CA ALA A 475 5.20 26.82 14.56
C ALA A 475 4.60 27.38 15.85
N PHE A 476 4.38 28.69 15.87
CA PHE A 476 3.68 29.38 16.96
C PHE A 476 2.19 29.48 16.68
N GLY A 477 1.38 29.45 17.75
CA GLY A 477 -0.02 29.86 17.65
C GLY A 477 -0.12 31.31 17.18
N ASN A 478 -1.22 31.68 16.51
CA ASN A 478 -1.42 33.03 15.97
C ASN A 478 -1.13 34.11 17.03
N SER A 479 -0.01 34.82 16.86
CA SER A 479 0.53 35.84 17.78
C SER A 479 0.74 35.38 19.24
N ALA A 480 1.01 34.09 19.47
CA ALA A 480 1.10 33.49 20.79
C ALA A 480 2.49 32.87 21.07
N SER A 481 3.33 33.59 21.80
CA SER A 481 4.67 33.19 22.28
C SER A 481 4.71 31.87 23.06
N SER A 482 3.63 31.51 23.74
CA SER A 482 3.63 30.35 24.64
C SER A 482 3.16 29.05 23.97
N LYS A 483 2.36 29.14 22.90
CA LYS A 483 1.78 27.98 22.21
C LYS A 483 2.64 27.63 21.02
N MET A 484 3.30 26.48 21.09
CA MET A 484 4.23 26.02 20.07
C MET A 484 3.92 24.57 19.70
N VAL A 485 4.10 24.24 18.43
CA VAL A 485 4.12 22.87 17.93
C VAL A 485 5.46 22.61 17.25
N PHE A 486 5.92 21.37 17.34
CA PHE A 486 7.17 20.90 16.75
C PHE A 486 6.88 19.66 15.89
N GLY A 487 7.44 19.62 14.69
CA GLY A 487 7.36 18.50 13.76
C GLY A 487 8.70 17.82 13.61
N THR A 488 8.70 16.49 13.74
CA THR A 488 9.92 15.67 13.70
C THR A 488 9.72 14.37 12.93
N ASP A 489 10.75 13.52 12.85
CA ASP A 489 10.65 12.16 12.30
C ASP A 489 9.70 11.23 13.09
N GLY A 490 9.40 11.59 14.35
CA GLY A 490 8.45 10.89 15.22
C GLY A 490 7.08 11.56 15.36
N GLY A 491 6.79 12.58 14.54
CA GLY A 491 5.49 13.24 14.47
C GLY A 491 5.41 14.58 15.23
N MET A 492 4.33 14.75 15.99
CA MET A 492 3.88 16.04 16.53
C MET A 492 4.15 16.17 18.03
N TYR A 493 4.71 17.31 18.44
CA TYR A 493 4.88 17.69 19.84
C TYR A 493 4.31 19.08 20.10
N TYR A 494 3.89 19.35 21.33
CA TYR A 494 3.28 20.61 21.71
C TYR A 494 3.80 21.14 23.05
N SER A 495 3.92 22.46 23.12
CA SER A 495 4.18 23.24 24.34
C SER A 495 3.15 24.37 24.49
N ALA A 496 2.64 24.55 25.71
CA ALA A 496 1.81 25.69 26.08
C ALA A 496 2.56 26.75 26.91
N ASN A 497 3.89 26.61 27.03
CA ASN A 497 4.73 27.42 27.90
C ASN A 497 6.12 27.65 27.29
N ALA A 498 6.15 27.98 25.99
CA ALA A 498 7.34 28.45 25.28
C ALA A 498 8.52 27.47 25.35
N GLY A 499 8.24 26.17 25.30
CA GLY A 499 9.24 25.08 25.30
C GLY A 499 9.63 24.55 26.69
N SER A 500 9.09 25.12 27.78
CA SER A 500 9.44 24.67 29.14
C SER A 500 8.94 23.25 29.44
N ASN A 501 7.75 22.91 28.94
CA ASN A 501 7.23 21.54 28.88
C ASN A 501 6.80 21.26 27.43
N ILE A 502 7.30 20.16 26.88
CA ILE A 502 7.04 19.67 25.54
C ILE A 502 6.53 18.24 25.69
N SER A 503 5.45 17.91 24.97
CA SER A 503 4.82 16.60 25.09
C SER A 503 4.24 16.15 23.75
N VAL A 504 4.26 14.84 23.51
CA VAL A 504 3.76 14.21 22.28
C VAL A 504 2.28 14.52 22.03
N ARG A 505 1.91 14.64 20.76
CA ARG A 505 0.55 14.88 20.26
C ARG A 505 0.21 13.98 19.09
N ASN A 506 0.64 12.72 19.12
CA ASN A 506 0.45 11.80 18.01
C ASN A 506 -0.89 11.05 17.99
N ASN A 507 -1.86 11.37 18.87
CA ASN A 507 -3.10 10.61 19.00
C ASN A 507 -3.86 10.48 17.66
N ASN A 508 -3.86 9.29 17.06
CA ASN A 508 -4.36 8.98 15.70
C ASN A 508 -3.65 9.72 14.54
N TYR A 509 -2.46 10.27 14.76
CA TYR A 509 -1.63 10.85 13.69
C TYR A 509 -0.79 9.76 13.04
N ASN A 510 -1.40 8.99 12.15
CA ASN A 510 -0.81 7.78 11.61
C ASN A 510 -0.18 8.01 10.22
N VAL A 511 1.05 8.52 10.23
CA VAL A 511 1.89 8.70 9.03
C VAL A 511 3.14 7.82 9.03
N THR A 512 3.18 6.82 9.92
CA THR A 512 4.32 5.93 10.13
C THR A 512 4.57 5.03 8.91
N GLN A 513 5.85 4.82 8.62
CA GLN A 513 6.34 4.17 7.41
C GLN A 513 6.74 2.72 7.70
N PHE A 514 5.78 1.78 7.67
CA PHE A 514 6.05 0.36 7.90
C PHE A 514 6.46 -0.38 6.63
N VAL A 515 7.46 -1.23 6.77
CA VAL A 515 7.99 -2.06 5.67
C VAL A 515 7.40 -3.46 5.68
N LYS A 516 7.28 -4.10 6.84
CA LYS A 516 6.58 -5.38 6.99
C LYS A 516 5.93 -5.46 8.37
N ALA A 517 4.74 -6.03 8.39
CA ALA A 517 4.04 -6.40 9.62
C ALA A 517 3.83 -7.91 9.67
N GLY A 518 3.78 -8.45 10.89
CA GLY A 518 3.44 -9.83 11.18
C GLY A 518 2.29 -9.90 12.17
N VAL A 519 1.51 -10.98 12.08
CA VAL A 519 0.35 -11.26 12.94
C VAL A 519 0.40 -12.70 13.44
N GLY A 520 0.03 -12.92 14.71
CA GLY A 520 -0.04 -14.26 15.29
C GLY A 520 -0.38 -14.23 16.77
N PRO A 521 -0.36 -15.38 17.45
CA PRO A 521 -0.71 -15.49 18.87
C PRO A 521 0.33 -14.86 19.80
N ASP A 522 -0.09 -14.12 20.84
CA ASP A 522 0.78 -13.59 21.92
C ASP A 522 1.01 -14.64 23.01
N GLY A 523 1.22 -15.89 22.65
CA GLY A 523 1.33 -17.00 23.59
C GLY A 523 0.61 -18.26 23.13
N ASN A 524 1.04 -19.42 23.62
CA ASN A 524 0.41 -20.69 23.27
C ASN A 524 -1.10 -20.71 23.59
N GLY A 525 -1.91 -20.95 22.55
CA GLY A 525 -3.38 -21.01 22.62
C GLY A 525 -4.08 -19.65 22.69
N ASP A 526 -3.35 -18.55 22.43
CA ASP A 526 -3.96 -17.22 22.29
C ASP A 526 -4.69 -17.07 20.95
N THR A 527 -5.86 -16.43 21.00
CA THR A 527 -6.71 -16.13 19.84
C THR A 527 -6.91 -14.64 19.62
N ASP A 528 -6.48 -13.79 20.58
CA ASP A 528 -6.62 -12.33 20.48
C ASP A 528 -5.45 -11.71 19.71
N GLY A 529 -4.27 -12.33 19.80
CA GLY A 529 -3.10 -12.06 18.98
C GLY A 529 -2.26 -10.86 19.40
N ILE A 530 -1.11 -10.76 18.73
CA ILE A 530 -0.18 -9.63 18.73
C ILE A 530 0.15 -9.27 17.29
N PHE A 531 0.38 -7.97 17.03
CA PHE A 531 0.95 -7.49 15.78
C PHE A 531 2.35 -6.98 16.08
N SER A 532 3.26 -7.18 15.14
CA SER A 532 4.55 -6.52 15.13
C SER A 532 4.75 -5.88 13.76
N ALA A 533 5.34 -4.69 13.70
CA ALA A 533 5.58 -3.99 12.45
C ALA A 533 6.89 -3.19 12.51
N GLY A 534 7.77 -3.42 11.55
CA GLY A 534 9.04 -2.70 11.44
C GLY A 534 8.87 -1.39 10.66
N SER A 535 9.28 -0.26 11.25
CA SER A 535 9.24 1.07 10.64
C SER A 535 10.61 1.72 10.43
N GLN A 536 10.66 2.60 9.44
CA GLN A 536 11.79 3.52 9.26
C GLN A 536 11.76 4.61 10.36
N ASP A 537 12.93 4.93 10.91
CA ASP A 537 13.19 5.98 11.92
C ASP A 537 12.47 5.81 13.28
N ASN A 538 11.47 4.92 13.37
CA ASN A 538 10.61 4.71 14.54
C ASN A 538 10.67 3.27 15.10
N GLY A 539 11.69 2.50 14.72
CA GLY A 539 11.98 1.18 15.26
C GLY A 539 11.00 0.09 14.84
N THR A 540 11.08 -1.06 15.50
CA THR A 540 10.01 -2.08 15.43
C THR A 540 8.98 -1.82 16.51
N GLN A 541 7.71 -1.77 16.11
CA GLN A 541 6.55 -1.55 16.97
C GLN A 541 5.82 -2.86 17.21
N ALA A 542 5.31 -3.05 18.43
CA ALA A 542 4.47 -4.19 18.80
C ALA A 542 3.15 -3.73 19.43
N PHE A 543 2.05 -4.37 19.04
CA PHE A 543 0.69 -4.03 19.43
C PHE A 543 0.13 -5.15 20.29
N ARG A 544 0.02 -4.92 21.60
CA ARG A 544 -0.54 -5.87 22.56
C ARG A 544 -1.96 -5.49 22.94
N ASN A 545 -2.72 -6.46 23.45
CA ASN A 545 -4.12 -6.28 23.88
C ASN A 545 -4.98 -5.68 22.75
N ILE A 546 -4.84 -6.29 21.57
CA ILE A 546 -5.41 -5.79 20.33
C ILE A 546 -6.93 -5.73 20.43
N ALA A 547 -7.49 -4.55 20.25
CA ALA A 547 -8.95 -4.34 20.20
C ALA A 547 -9.36 -3.87 18.81
N THR A 548 -10.63 -4.05 18.42
CA THR A 548 -11.19 -3.45 17.19
C THR A 548 -10.95 -1.93 17.20
N GLY A 549 -10.60 -1.38 16.04
CA GLY A 549 -10.16 0.00 15.79
C GLY A 549 -8.66 0.25 15.88
N ILE A 550 -8.29 1.53 15.90
CA ILE A 550 -6.90 1.99 15.96
C ILE A 550 -6.34 1.77 17.37
N ASN A 551 -5.18 1.10 17.48
CA ASN A 551 -4.52 0.76 18.73
C ASN A 551 -3.22 1.56 18.92
N SER A 552 -2.73 1.62 20.16
CA SER A 552 -1.36 2.07 20.47
C SER A 552 -0.36 0.94 20.25
N SER A 553 0.89 1.30 19.97
CA SER A 553 2.02 0.37 19.96
C SER A 553 3.06 0.71 21.04
N GLU A 554 3.92 -0.26 21.29
CA GLU A 554 5.13 -0.12 22.11
C GLU A 554 6.35 -0.49 21.26
N GLU A 555 7.42 0.32 21.32
CA GLU A 555 8.66 0.00 20.63
C GLU A 555 9.27 -1.28 21.22
N SER A 556 9.52 -2.29 20.40
CA SER A 556 10.24 -3.50 20.81
C SER A 556 11.74 -3.35 20.62
N SER A 557 12.21 -2.71 19.54
CA SER A 557 13.64 -2.64 19.22
C SER A 557 14.04 -1.52 18.26
N ASP A 558 15.17 -0.87 18.62
CA ASP A 558 16.04 0.01 17.81
C ASP A 558 15.35 1.22 17.15
N GLY A 559 16.13 2.06 16.45
CA GLY A 559 15.63 3.25 15.75
C GLY A 559 15.10 2.97 14.35
N ASP A 560 15.64 1.98 13.64
CA ASP A 560 14.98 1.41 12.45
C ASP A 560 14.46 0.01 12.80
N GLY A 561 13.48 -0.47 12.05
CA GLY A 561 13.09 -1.88 12.04
C GLY A 561 12.34 -2.23 10.76
N PHE A 562 12.47 -3.46 10.26
CA PHE A 562 11.86 -3.81 8.96
C PHE A 562 11.05 -5.09 9.02
N TYR A 563 11.70 -6.24 8.86
CA TYR A 563 11.02 -7.53 8.83
C TYR A 563 10.71 -7.98 10.26
N THR A 564 9.54 -8.59 10.42
CA THR A 564 9.08 -9.14 11.69
C THR A 564 8.25 -10.38 11.40
N PHE A 565 8.31 -11.32 12.34
CA PHE A 565 7.63 -12.62 12.25
C PHE A 565 7.13 -13.02 13.63
N ILE A 566 5.96 -13.63 13.66
CA ILE A 566 5.40 -14.22 14.89
C ILE A 566 5.33 -15.72 14.68
N ASP A 567 5.80 -16.47 15.67
CA ASP A 567 5.69 -17.92 15.66
C ASP A 567 4.22 -18.35 15.79
N LYS A 568 3.79 -19.27 14.91
CA LYS A 568 2.40 -19.75 14.84
C LYS A 568 1.93 -20.42 16.14
N ASP A 569 2.86 -20.98 16.93
CA ASP A 569 2.55 -21.67 18.19
C ASP A 569 2.62 -20.70 19.40
N GLY A 570 2.91 -19.41 19.14
CA GLY A 570 2.95 -18.35 20.13
C GLY A 570 4.14 -18.46 21.09
N GLU A 571 5.27 -19.03 20.65
CA GLU A 571 6.45 -19.17 21.51
C GLU A 571 7.34 -17.92 21.51
N TYR A 572 7.46 -17.24 20.36
CA TYR A 572 8.34 -16.09 20.19
C TYR A 572 7.97 -15.20 19.01
N MET A 573 8.44 -13.95 19.04
CA MET A 573 8.45 -13.03 17.90
C MET A 573 9.89 -12.67 17.51
N ILE A 574 10.10 -12.45 16.22
CA ILE A 574 11.38 -12.06 15.64
C ILE A 574 11.25 -10.62 15.14
N THR A 575 12.23 -9.80 15.45
CA THR A 575 12.31 -8.39 15.01
C THR A 575 13.69 -8.13 14.44
N THR A 576 13.79 -7.21 13.49
CA THR A 576 15.07 -6.89 12.85
C THR A 576 15.39 -5.41 12.92
N TYR A 577 16.68 -5.11 12.87
CA TYR A 577 17.21 -3.81 12.51
C TYR A 577 17.72 -3.87 11.05
N VAL A 578 18.58 -2.94 10.63
CA VAL A 578 19.18 -2.94 9.29
C VAL A 578 20.06 -4.18 9.07
N TYR A 579 20.20 -4.63 7.82
CA TYR A 579 21.07 -5.76 7.44
C TYR A 579 20.67 -7.08 8.13
N ASN A 580 21.65 -7.83 8.64
CA ASN A 580 21.46 -9.08 9.36
C ASN A 580 21.54 -8.88 10.87
N VAL A 581 20.92 -7.81 11.39
CA VAL A 581 20.76 -7.60 12.82
C VAL A 581 19.37 -8.07 13.25
N ILE A 582 19.30 -9.14 14.04
CA ILE A 582 18.08 -9.91 14.27
C ILE A 582 17.95 -10.25 15.75
N TYR A 583 16.75 -10.06 16.31
CA TYR A 583 16.42 -10.34 17.69
C TYR A 583 15.22 -11.28 17.81
N ARG A 584 15.19 -12.03 18.90
CA ARG A 584 14.06 -12.86 19.34
C ARG A 584 13.55 -12.39 20.69
N PHE A 585 12.24 -12.23 20.80
CA PHE A 585 11.52 -12.02 22.06
C PHE A 585 10.65 -13.24 22.35
N ASN A 586 10.54 -13.65 23.60
CA ASN A 586 9.60 -14.71 23.97
C ASN A 586 8.17 -14.14 24.01
N LEU A 587 7.20 -14.96 23.62
CA LEU A 587 5.78 -14.67 23.76
C LEU A 587 5.17 -15.48 24.93
N PRO A 588 4.19 -14.95 25.69
CA PRO A 588 3.63 -13.60 25.59
C PRO A 588 4.66 -12.49 25.81
N TRP A 589 4.64 -11.44 24.99
CA TRP A 589 5.60 -10.36 25.10
C TRP A 589 5.31 -9.51 26.35
N ASN A 590 6.31 -9.40 27.22
CA ASN A 590 6.17 -8.69 28.49
C ASN A 590 6.28 -7.16 28.39
N GLY A 591 6.43 -6.59 27.19
CA GLY A 591 6.58 -5.15 26.97
C GLY A 591 7.97 -4.60 27.28
N ILE A 592 8.97 -5.47 27.52
CA ILE A 592 10.34 -5.03 27.76
C ILE A 592 11.07 -4.96 26.40
N PRO A 593 11.55 -3.77 25.98
CA PRO A 593 12.27 -3.61 24.72
C PRO A 593 13.69 -4.20 24.77
N ARG A 594 14.28 -4.37 23.59
CA ARG A 594 15.66 -4.86 23.40
C ARG A 594 16.68 -4.07 24.22
N ILE A 595 16.58 -2.74 24.26
CA ILE A 595 17.53 -1.88 24.98
C ILE A 595 17.51 -2.10 26.50
N GLN A 596 16.40 -2.64 27.04
CA GLN A 596 16.25 -3.01 28.44
C GLN A 596 16.56 -4.49 28.71
N GLY A 597 17.06 -5.22 27.71
CA GLY A 597 17.40 -6.63 27.83
C GLY A 597 16.23 -7.60 27.61
N GLY A 598 15.14 -7.15 26.99
CA GLY A 598 13.98 -8.00 26.70
C GLY A 598 14.19 -9.02 25.58
N ALA A 599 15.27 -8.89 24.80
CA ALA A 599 15.51 -9.68 23.58
C ALA A 599 16.77 -10.54 23.66
N THR A 600 16.75 -11.68 22.98
CA THR A 600 17.94 -12.46 22.62
C THR A 600 18.45 -12.00 21.25
N THR A 601 19.71 -11.61 21.14
CA THR A 601 20.33 -11.27 19.84
C THR A 601 20.73 -12.55 19.10
N LEU A 602 20.11 -12.79 17.94
CA LEU A 602 20.43 -13.94 17.07
C LEU A 602 21.55 -13.61 16.09
N SER A 603 21.63 -12.35 15.64
CA SER A 603 22.70 -11.85 14.79
C SER A 603 22.90 -10.35 14.99
N SER A 604 24.14 -9.89 14.86
CA SER A 604 24.54 -8.48 14.99
C SER A 604 25.31 -7.98 13.76
N ASP A 605 25.13 -8.67 12.62
CA ASP A 605 25.91 -8.46 11.41
C ASP A 605 25.33 -7.31 10.57
N GLN A 606 26.06 -6.20 10.52
CA GLN A 606 25.75 -5.02 9.70
C GLN A 606 26.63 -4.91 8.45
N SER A 607 27.32 -5.99 8.07
CA SER A 607 28.29 -5.98 6.97
C SER A 607 27.82 -6.72 5.71
N ARG A 608 26.65 -7.39 5.78
CA ARG A 608 26.11 -8.26 4.74
C ARG A 608 24.59 -8.19 4.68
N GLY A 609 24.01 -8.47 3.51
CA GLY A 609 22.58 -8.35 3.24
C GLY A 609 22.17 -6.94 2.81
N ASP A 610 20.90 -6.76 2.46
CA ASP A 610 20.37 -5.45 2.09
C ASP A 610 20.08 -4.59 3.33
N PHE A 611 19.90 -3.27 3.16
CA PHE A 611 19.50 -2.39 4.25
C PHE A 611 18.16 -2.83 4.86
N VAL A 612 17.14 -2.97 4.01
CA VAL A 612 15.92 -3.75 4.30
C VAL A 612 16.15 -5.17 3.83
N ASN A 613 16.70 -5.99 4.72
CA ASN A 613 17.20 -7.29 4.32
C ASN A 613 16.06 -8.28 3.98
N GLN A 614 16.11 -8.88 2.79
CA GLN A 614 15.09 -9.83 2.35
C GLN A 614 15.18 -11.12 3.16
N MET A 615 14.04 -11.60 3.69
CA MET A 615 14.01 -12.78 4.56
C MET A 615 12.60 -13.38 4.70
N ASP A 616 12.54 -14.62 5.13
CA ASP A 616 11.29 -15.27 5.58
C ASP A 616 11.56 -16.26 6.72
N PHE A 617 10.51 -16.68 7.41
CA PHE A 617 10.57 -17.52 8.60
C PHE A 617 9.69 -18.77 8.47
N ASP A 618 10.26 -19.92 8.79
CA ASP A 618 9.60 -21.23 8.86
C ASP A 618 9.37 -21.56 10.33
N SER A 619 8.14 -21.35 10.82
CA SER A 619 7.74 -21.63 12.20
C SER A 619 7.81 -23.12 12.53
N GLU A 620 7.43 -24.00 11.59
CA GLU A 620 7.50 -25.46 11.77
C GLU A 620 8.95 -25.93 12.00
N ALA A 621 9.89 -25.40 11.21
CA ALA A 621 11.31 -25.74 11.37
C ALA A 621 12.10 -24.83 12.32
N ASN A 622 11.46 -23.81 12.90
CA ASN A 622 12.08 -22.78 13.73
C ASN A 622 13.30 -22.12 13.07
N ARG A 623 13.22 -21.85 11.77
CA ARG A 623 14.38 -21.43 10.96
C ARG A 623 14.07 -20.22 10.10
N LEU A 624 14.97 -19.25 10.14
CA LEU A 624 14.91 -18.02 9.35
C LEU A 624 16.00 -18.06 8.28
N LEU A 625 15.64 -17.74 7.04
CA LEU A 625 16.59 -17.49 5.96
C LEU A 625 16.56 -16.02 5.57
N SER A 626 17.73 -15.43 5.37
CA SER A 626 17.87 -14.04 4.92
C SER A 626 18.96 -13.88 3.87
N ASN A 627 18.88 -12.80 3.08
CA ASN A 627 19.97 -12.40 2.21
C ASN A 627 21.22 -12.10 3.06
N ASN A 628 22.34 -12.73 2.69
CA ASN A 628 23.63 -12.58 3.34
C ASN A 628 24.71 -12.26 2.30
N SER A 629 24.32 -11.73 1.15
CA SER A 629 25.22 -11.39 0.05
C SER A 629 26.09 -10.19 0.41
N ASN A 630 27.19 -10.05 -0.31
CA ASN A 630 28.03 -8.86 -0.33
C ASN A 630 28.59 -8.68 -1.74
N SER A 631 29.35 -7.60 -1.95
CA SER A 631 29.97 -7.26 -3.25
C SER A 631 30.85 -8.33 -3.92
N SER A 632 31.19 -9.43 -3.22
CA SER A 632 32.06 -10.48 -3.74
C SER A 632 31.43 -11.87 -3.75
N GLN A 633 30.27 -12.07 -3.12
CA GLN A 633 29.63 -13.37 -3.01
C GLN A 633 28.14 -13.26 -2.67
N ASN A 634 27.31 -13.92 -3.47
CA ASN A 634 25.91 -14.20 -3.14
C ASN A 634 25.85 -15.30 -2.07
N ALA A 635 25.08 -15.07 -1.01
CA ALA A 635 24.94 -16.02 0.08
C ALA A 635 23.59 -15.86 0.79
N ILE A 636 23.18 -16.93 1.47
CA ILE A 636 21.99 -16.96 2.34
C ILE A 636 22.45 -17.19 3.78
N LYS A 637 21.95 -16.42 4.74
CA LYS A 637 22.15 -16.70 6.16
C LYS A 637 21.03 -17.61 6.63
N SER A 638 21.37 -18.67 7.34
CA SER A 638 20.41 -19.59 7.96
C SER A 638 20.55 -19.50 9.47
N ILE A 639 19.44 -19.25 10.16
CA ILE A 639 19.40 -19.12 11.62
C ILE A 639 18.37 -20.09 12.19
N ASN A 640 18.79 -20.95 13.13
CA ASN A 640 17.86 -21.65 14.00
C ASN A 640 17.47 -20.73 15.16
N VAL A 641 16.22 -20.28 15.17
CA VAL A 641 15.74 -19.21 16.04
C VAL A 641 15.65 -19.65 17.51
N VAL A 642 15.35 -20.93 17.76
CA VAL A 642 15.25 -21.48 19.12
C VAL A 642 16.62 -21.64 19.75
N ASN A 643 17.57 -22.26 19.03
CA ASN A 643 18.91 -22.55 19.53
C ASN A 643 19.87 -21.35 19.44
N GLY A 644 19.55 -20.36 18.61
CA GLY A 644 20.41 -19.21 18.33
C GLY A 644 21.66 -19.56 17.51
N SER A 645 21.72 -20.74 16.91
CA SER A 645 22.79 -21.12 15.99
C SER A 645 22.54 -20.53 14.61
N ASN A 646 23.61 -20.19 13.91
CA ASN A 646 23.52 -19.66 12.54
C ASN A 646 24.71 -20.11 11.69
N GLY A 647 24.53 -20.03 10.38
CA GLY A 647 25.57 -20.26 9.39
C GLY A 647 25.22 -19.59 8.06
N SER A 648 26.02 -19.88 7.04
CA SER A 648 25.88 -19.29 5.70
C SER A 648 25.88 -20.38 4.64
N LEU A 649 24.95 -20.26 3.69
CA LEU A 649 24.79 -21.14 2.55
C LEU A 649 25.23 -20.41 1.29
N THR A 650 25.94 -21.14 0.43
CA THR A 650 26.48 -20.66 -0.85
C THR A 650 26.42 -21.81 -1.83
N ASP A 651 26.07 -21.54 -3.09
CA ASP A 651 26.04 -22.54 -4.16
C ASP A 651 26.28 -21.84 -5.51
N SER A 652 26.70 -22.57 -6.54
CA SER A 652 26.83 -22.02 -7.89
C SER A 652 25.49 -21.60 -8.50
N ASP A 653 24.38 -22.18 -8.05
CA ASP A 653 23.03 -21.82 -8.50
C ASP A 653 22.57 -20.47 -7.94
N LEU A 654 23.26 -19.88 -6.95
CA LEU A 654 23.02 -18.51 -6.47
C LEU A 654 23.67 -17.48 -7.42
N THR A 655 23.11 -17.35 -8.61
CA THR A 655 23.63 -16.50 -9.70
C THR A 655 23.46 -14.99 -9.46
N ALA A 656 22.53 -14.61 -8.59
CA ALA A 656 22.30 -13.24 -8.14
C ALA A 656 21.95 -13.18 -6.64
N GLU A 657 21.91 -11.98 -6.07
CA GLU A 657 21.50 -11.79 -4.68
C GLU A 657 20.05 -12.26 -4.46
N PRO A 658 19.74 -12.97 -3.36
CA PRO A 658 18.38 -13.30 -3.00
C PRO A 658 17.52 -12.04 -2.81
N SER A 659 16.35 -12.02 -3.44
CA SER A 659 15.37 -10.94 -3.36
C SER A 659 14.05 -11.35 -2.71
N ALA A 660 13.76 -12.65 -2.63
CA ALA A 660 12.57 -13.18 -1.97
C ALA A 660 12.85 -14.55 -1.33
N PHE A 661 12.20 -14.82 -0.22
CA PHE A 661 12.27 -16.11 0.48
C PHE A 661 10.86 -16.59 0.79
N ARG A 662 10.62 -17.89 0.66
CA ARG A 662 9.40 -18.53 1.15
C ARG A 662 9.67 -19.93 1.67
N ALA A 663 9.29 -20.19 2.92
CA ALA A 663 9.23 -21.55 3.43
C ALA A 663 8.04 -22.31 2.83
N SER A 664 8.24 -23.59 2.47
CA SER A 664 7.14 -24.43 2.01
C SER A 664 6.22 -24.80 3.19
N PRO A 665 4.91 -24.48 3.15
CA PRO A 665 3.98 -24.93 4.18
C PRO A 665 3.68 -26.44 4.08
N PHE A 666 4.07 -27.09 2.98
CA PHE A 666 3.79 -28.50 2.73
C PHE A 666 4.96 -29.45 3.06
N GLU A 667 6.17 -28.91 3.19
CA GLU A 667 7.39 -29.70 3.34
C GLU A 667 8.37 -29.05 4.34
N THR A 668 8.74 -29.78 5.39
CA THR A 668 9.68 -29.30 6.40
C THR A 668 11.10 -29.12 5.84
N ASN A 669 11.77 -28.01 6.18
CA ASN A 669 13.12 -27.67 5.69
C ASN A 669 13.22 -27.57 4.16
N VAL A 670 12.14 -27.17 3.50
CA VAL A 670 12.10 -26.85 2.06
C VAL A 670 11.77 -25.39 1.87
N TRP A 671 12.54 -24.72 1.01
CA TRP A 671 12.47 -23.28 0.79
C TRP A 671 12.51 -22.96 -0.68
N TYR A 672 11.85 -21.87 -1.06
CA TYR A 672 11.94 -21.27 -2.38
C TYR A 672 12.61 -19.91 -2.22
N VAL A 673 13.63 -19.67 -3.04
CA VAL A 673 14.45 -18.46 -2.99
C VAL A 673 14.41 -17.81 -4.35
N GLY A 674 13.79 -16.64 -4.42
CA GLY A 674 13.81 -15.80 -5.61
C GLY A 674 15.03 -14.90 -5.63
N LEU A 675 15.61 -14.70 -6.82
CA LEU A 675 16.82 -13.90 -7.01
C LEU A 675 16.52 -12.60 -7.75
N LYS A 676 17.40 -11.59 -7.59
CA LYS A 676 17.30 -10.27 -8.26
C LYS A 676 17.28 -10.36 -9.79
N ASN A 677 17.72 -11.46 -10.39
CA ASN A 677 17.69 -11.67 -11.84
C ASN A 677 16.44 -12.39 -12.37
N GLY A 678 15.53 -12.83 -11.51
CA GLY A 678 14.33 -13.57 -11.94
C GLY A 678 14.53 -15.08 -11.98
N GLU A 679 15.60 -15.61 -11.39
CA GLU A 679 15.74 -17.04 -11.14
C GLU A 679 15.07 -17.44 -9.82
N LEU A 680 14.53 -18.66 -9.81
CA LEU A 680 13.89 -19.26 -8.64
C LEU A 680 14.61 -20.55 -8.28
N LEU A 681 15.03 -20.67 -7.02
CA LEU A 681 15.70 -21.85 -6.50
C LEU A 681 14.81 -22.57 -5.51
N ARG A 682 14.78 -23.90 -5.57
CA ARG A 682 14.25 -24.76 -4.52
C ARG A 682 15.40 -25.32 -3.70
N LEU A 683 15.36 -25.09 -2.40
CA LEU A 683 16.31 -25.59 -1.42
C LEU A 683 15.65 -26.70 -0.61
N THR A 684 16.36 -27.79 -0.40
CA THR A 684 15.92 -28.90 0.48
C THR A 684 16.98 -29.27 1.49
N ASN A 685 16.58 -29.97 2.56
CA ASN A 685 17.47 -30.40 3.63
C ASN A 685 18.26 -29.23 4.25
N VAL A 686 17.59 -28.08 4.38
CA VAL A 686 18.22 -26.85 4.86
C VAL A 686 18.61 -27.00 6.33
N THR A 687 19.88 -26.71 6.60
CA THR A 687 20.51 -26.65 7.92
C THR A 687 21.32 -25.35 8.02
N ASP A 688 21.98 -25.09 9.16
CA ASP A 688 22.81 -23.89 9.33
C ASP A 688 23.88 -23.72 8.25
N ASN A 689 24.46 -24.82 7.74
CA ASN A 689 25.65 -24.77 6.86
C ASN A 689 25.53 -25.65 5.60
N SER A 690 24.37 -26.25 5.34
CA SER A 690 24.15 -27.11 4.18
C SER A 690 22.71 -27.05 3.72
N ALA A 691 22.52 -27.07 2.41
CA ALA A 691 21.25 -27.27 1.72
C ALA A 691 21.54 -27.91 0.36
N THR A 692 20.55 -28.57 -0.23
CA THR A 692 20.60 -29.00 -1.63
C THR A 692 19.86 -27.97 -2.47
N PHE A 693 20.56 -27.32 -3.40
CA PHE A 693 20.03 -26.31 -4.30
C PHE A 693 19.53 -26.97 -5.60
N SER A 694 18.46 -26.43 -6.16
CA SER A 694 17.94 -26.85 -7.46
C SER A 694 17.26 -25.66 -8.13
N ALA A 695 17.79 -25.22 -9.26
CA ALA A 695 17.15 -24.18 -10.06
C ALA A 695 15.84 -24.67 -10.69
N ILE A 696 14.80 -23.85 -10.59
CA ILE A 696 13.54 -24.00 -11.32
C ILE A 696 13.66 -23.17 -12.59
N THR A 697 13.25 -23.73 -13.73
CA THR A 697 13.23 -22.99 -14.99
C THR A 697 12.08 -22.01 -15.00
N THR A 698 12.37 -20.73 -15.21
CA THR A 698 11.40 -19.64 -15.06
C THR A 698 11.35 -18.75 -16.31
N PRO A 699 10.17 -18.22 -16.71
CA PRO A 699 10.02 -17.35 -17.87
C PRO A 699 10.12 -15.84 -17.57
N PHE A 700 10.35 -15.46 -16.31
CA PHE A 700 10.29 -14.07 -15.87
C PHE A 700 11.66 -13.37 -15.82
N ILE A 701 11.62 -12.04 -15.92
CA ILE A 701 12.77 -11.13 -15.93
C ILE A 701 12.50 -10.05 -14.87
N GLY A 702 13.53 -9.67 -14.12
CA GLY A 702 13.41 -8.71 -13.01
C GLY A 702 13.63 -9.39 -11.65
N SER A 703 13.71 -8.58 -10.60
CA SER A 703 13.82 -9.03 -9.22
C SER A 703 12.51 -9.65 -8.74
N ILE A 704 12.55 -10.91 -8.30
CA ILE A 704 11.39 -11.56 -7.70
C ILE A 704 11.05 -10.87 -6.38
N SER A 705 9.79 -10.46 -6.22
CA SER A 705 9.30 -9.77 -5.03
C SER A 705 8.67 -10.72 -4.01
N SER A 706 7.95 -11.74 -4.47
CA SER A 706 7.31 -12.71 -3.59
C SER A 706 7.20 -14.07 -4.27
N VAL A 707 7.26 -15.11 -3.44
CA VAL A 707 6.94 -16.49 -3.80
C VAL A 707 5.92 -16.97 -2.79
N ARG A 708 4.76 -17.41 -3.24
CA ARG A 708 3.65 -17.86 -2.37
C ARG A 708 3.05 -19.14 -2.91
N PHE A 709 2.27 -19.81 -2.07
CA PHE A 709 1.62 -21.07 -2.41
C PHE A 709 0.11 -20.94 -2.38
N GLY A 710 -0.55 -21.78 -3.17
CA GLY A 710 -2.00 -21.95 -3.12
C GLY A 710 -2.41 -23.18 -2.34
N ASP A 711 -3.47 -23.84 -2.80
CA ASP A 711 -4.06 -25.02 -2.15
C ASP A 711 -3.07 -26.20 -2.00
N THR A 712 -2.12 -26.34 -2.93
CA THR A 712 -1.19 -27.47 -2.94
C THR A 712 0.26 -27.05 -3.21
N LEU A 713 1.21 -27.97 -2.97
CA LEU A 713 2.63 -27.76 -3.28
C LEU A 713 2.89 -27.46 -4.77
N ASN A 714 1.94 -27.80 -5.64
CA ASN A 714 2.06 -27.56 -7.06
C ASN A 714 1.67 -26.13 -7.43
N ASP A 715 0.84 -25.49 -6.61
CA ASP A 715 0.30 -24.15 -6.83
C ASP A 715 1.32 -23.12 -6.33
N ILE A 716 2.11 -22.56 -7.24
CA ILE A 716 3.14 -21.58 -6.93
C ILE A 716 2.82 -20.26 -7.61
N PHE A 717 2.76 -19.19 -6.82
CA PHE A 717 2.65 -17.82 -7.28
C PHE A 717 4.01 -17.13 -7.19
N VAL A 718 4.36 -16.36 -8.22
CA VAL A 718 5.55 -15.52 -8.23
C VAL A 718 5.17 -14.13 -8.66
N THR A 719 5.63 -13.12 -7.92
CA THR A 719 5.53 -11.71 -8.31
C THR A 719 6.89 -11.08 -8.58
N ILE A 720 6.91 -10.01 -9.38
CA ILE A 720 8.12 -9.28 -9.78
C ILE A 720 8.01 -7.80 -9.35
N HIS A 721 9.09 -7.26 -8.79
CA HIS A 721 9.14 -5.87 -8.32
C HIS A 721 9.15 -4.83 -9.46
N ASN A 722 9.56 -5.21 -10.66
CA ASN A 722 9.99 -4.25 -11.68
C ASN A 722 8.83 -3.67 -12.51
N TYR A 723 9.02 -2.44 -12.99
CA TYR A 723 8.19 -1.88 -14.05
C TYR A 723 8.45 -2.54 -15.41
N GLY A 724 7.48 -2.43 -16.32
CA GLY A 724 7.58 -2.80 -17.72
C GLY A 724 7.64 -4.29 -18.00
N VAL A 725 7.35 -5.13 -17.00
CA VAL A 725 7.32 -6.59 -17.09
C VAL A 725 5.93 -7.13 -16.76
N THR A 726 5.68 -8.37 -17.16
CA THR A 726 4.62 -9.17 -16.55
C THR A 726 5.02 -9.47 -15.11
N SER A 727 4.23 -8.97 -14.16
CA SER A 727 4.47 -9.03 -12.74
C SER A 727 3.88 -10.28 -12.09
N VAL A 728 2.74 -10.82 -12.55
CA VAL A 728 2.04 -11.92 -11.87
C VAL A 728 2.16 -13.24 -12.64
N TRP A 729 2.74 -14.26 -12.02
CA TRP A 729 2.96 -15.59 -12.59
C TRP A 729 2.42 -16.71 -11.70
N TYR A 730 1.89 -17.75 -12.33
CA TYR A 730 1.35 -18.93 -11.65
C TYR A 730 1.85 -20.22 -12.29
N SER A 731 2.13 -21.23 -11.47
CA SER A 731 2.37 -22.60 -11.86
C SER A 731 1.41 -23.52 -11.10
N SER A 732 0.84 -24.50 -11.79
CA SER A 732 -0.02 -25.55 -11.22
C SER A 732 0.69 -26.91 -11.13
N ASP A 733 2.00 -26.94 -11.33
CA ASP A 733 2.81 -28.15 -11.44
C ASP A 733 4.22 -27.99 -10.84
N ALA A 734 4.28 -27.28 -9.71
CA ALA A 734 5.49 -27.09 -8.90
C ALA A 734 6.64 -26.41 -9.67
N GLY A 735 6.30 -25.50 -10.58
CA GLY A 735 7.25 -24.69 -11.34
C GLY A 735 7.75 -25.35 -12.63
N ALA A 736 7.17 -26.47 -13.08
CA ALA A 736 7.54 -27.09 -14.35
C ALA A 736 7.02 -26.29 -15.56
N ASN A 737 5.82 -25.71 -15.44
CA ASN A 737 5.22 -24.80 -16.41
C ASN A 737 4.66 -23.56 -15.70
N TRP A 738 4.68 -22.43 -16.41
CA TRP A 738 4.27 -21.13 -15.88
C TRP A 738 3.30 -20.45 -16.85
N VAL A 739 2.29 -19.79 -16.29
CA VAL A 739 1.35 -18.94 -17.02
C VAL A 739 1.32 -17.54 -16.43
N SER A 740 1.21 -16.53 -17.29
CA SER A 740 0.99 -15.15 -16.85
C SER A 740 -0.44 -15.00 -16.32
N LYS A 741 -0.57 -14.21 -15.25
CA LYS A 741 -1.83 -13.82 -14.61
C LYS A 741 -1.95 -12.29 -14.50
N GLU A 742 -1.24 -11.56 -15.37
CA GLU A 742 -1.26 -10.10 -15.42
C GLU A 742 -2.66 -9.56 -15.69
N GLY A 743 -3.35 -10.15 -16.68
CA GLY A 743 -4.67 -9.68 -17.05
C GLY A 743 -4.65 -8.24 -17.58
N ASP A 744 -5.50 -7.41 -16.97
CA ASP A 744 -5.62 -5.96 -17.20
C ASP A 744 -4.88 -5.10 -16.15
N LEU A 745 -4.04 -5.71 -15.30
CA LEU A 745 -3.27 -4.97 -14.28
C LEU A 745 -2.44 -3.87 -14.95
N PRO A 746 -2.48 -2.62 -14.46
CA PRO A 746 -1.63 -1.56 -14.98
C PRO A 746 -0.16 -1.85 -14.69
N ASP A 747 0.73 -1.19 -15.43
CA ASP A 747 2.19 -1.30 -15.25
C ASP A 747 2.62 -0.65 -13.92
N ILE A 748 2.57 -1.43 -12.84
CA ILE A 748 2.93 -1.06 -11.48
C ILE A 748 3.64 -2.23 -10.77
N PRO A 749 4.69 -1.96 -9.95
CA PRO A 749 5.33 -2.95 -9.12
C PRO A 749 4.36 -3.73 -8.23
N VAL A 750 4.43 -5.06 -8.31
CA VAL A 750 3.73 -5.96 -7.39
C VAL A 750 4.74 -6.43 -6.35
N ARG A 751 4.41 -6.29 -5.07
CA ARG A 751 5.34 -6.59 -3.96
C ARG A 751 5.03 -7.88 -3.23
N ASP A 752 3.76 -8.26 -3.18
CA ASP A 752 3.31 -9.49 -2.54
C ASP A 752 1.98 -9.95 -3.14
N ILE A 753 1.64 -11.21 -2.92
CA ILE A 753 0.43 -11.87 -3.42
C ILE A 753 -0.12 -12.81 -2.35
N LEU A 754 -1.43 -12.88 -2.21
CA LEU A 754 -2.08 -13.80 -1.27
C LEU A 754 -3.37 -14.33 -1.90
N GLN A 755 -3.54 -15.65 -1.92
CA GLN A 755 -4.77 -16.30 -2.35
C GLN A 755 -5.70 -16.46 -1.15
N ASN A 756 -7.00 -16.28 -1.37
CA ASN A 756 -8.02 -16.57 -0.37
C ASN A 756 -8.12 -18.11 -0.17
N PRO A 757 -7.84 -18.66 1.03
CA PRO A 757 -7.94 -20.09 1.30
C PRO A 757 -9.39 -20.62 1.33
N LEU A 758 -10.38 -19.75 1.47
CA LEU A 758 -11.82 -20.07 1.41
C LEU A 758 -12.38 -19.96 -0.02
N ASN A 759 -11.65 -19.31 -0.93
CA ASN A 759 -12.04 -19.17 -2.34
C ASN A 759 -10.81 -19.01 -3.22
N SER A 760 -10.33 -20.10 -3.82
CA SER A 760 -9.10 -20.06 -4.62
C SER A 760 -9.20 -19.23 -5.91
N ASP A 761 -10.40 -18.85 -6.36
CA ASP A 761 -10.56 -17.87 -7.45
C ASP A 761 -10.23 -16.43 -7.01
N GLU A 762 -10.27 -16.15 -5.71
CA GLU A 762 -9.96 -14.83 -5.16
C GLU A 762 -8.49 -14.68 -4.77
N VAL A 763 -7.84 -13.66 -5.31
CA VAL A 763 -6.44 -13.33 -5.03
C VAL A 763 -6.28 -11.83 -4.85
N ILE A 764 -5.47 -11.43 -3.86
CA ILE A 764 -5.07 -10.05 -3.61
C ILE A 764 -3.57 -9.83 -3.85
N ILE A 765 -3.20 -8.62 -4.25
CA ILE A 765 -1.81 -8.20 -4.46
C ILE A 765 -1.51 -6.85 -3.81
N ALA A 766 -0.28 -6.70 -3.31
CA ALA A 766 0.24 -5.47 -2.72
C ALA A 766 0.98 -4.63 -3.76
N THR A 767 0.60 -3.35 -3.89
CA THR A 767 1.18 -2.44 -4.89
C THR A 767 1.49 -1.06 -4.31
N GLN A 768 2.13 -0.20 -5.11
CA GLN A 768 2.36 1.21 -4.74
C GLN A 768 1.08 2.05 -4.63
N LEU A 769 -0.03 1.58 -5.20
CA LEU A 769 -1.35 2.23 -5.16
C LEU A 769 -2.38 1.37 -4.41
N GLY A 770 -1.99 0.76 -3.29
CA GLY A 770 -2.92 0.03 -2.44
C GLY A 770 -2.99 -1.46 -2.78
N VAL A 771 -4.06 -2.08 -2.31
CA VAL A 771 -4.38 -3.49 -2.59
C VAL A 771 -5.20 -3.57 -3.87
N TRP A 772 -4.90 -4.56 -4.70
CA TRP A 772 -5.74 -4.95 -5.82
C TRP A 772 -6.21 -6.38 -5.64
N SER A 773 -7.41 -6.70 -6.12
CA SER A 773 -7.99 -8.03 -6.03
C SER A 773 -8.58 -8.48 -7.36
N THR A 774 -8.67 -9.79 -7.53
CA THR A 774 -9.42 -10.45 -8.60
C THR A 774 -10.23 -11.57 -7.98
N ASP A 775 -11.45 -11.80 -8.48
CA ASP A 775 -12.36 -12.89 -8.07
C ASP A 775 -12.40 -14.03 -9.09
N ASN A 776 -11.51 -13.99 -10.09
CA ASN A 776 -11.49 -14.91 -11.22
C ASN A 776 -10.07 -15.30 -11.64
N PHE A 777 -9.17 -15.49 -10.67
CA PHE A 777 -7.73 -15.65 -10.89
C PHE A 777 -7.39 -16.74 -11.91
N TYR A 778 -8.16 -17.83 -11.99
CA TYR A 778 -7.87 -18.93 -12.92
C TYR A 778 -8.25 -18.64 -14.39
N ALA A 779 -8.90 -17.51 -14.69
CA ALA A 779 -9.11 -17.05 -16.06
C ALA A 779 -7.79 -16.91 -16.83
N THR A 780 -7.83 -17.05 -18.17
CA THR A 780 -6.64 -16.85 -19.03
C THR A 780 -6.11 -15.42 -18.94
N SER A 781 -7.01 -14.46 -18.71
CA SER A 781 -6.72 -13.05 -18.49
C SER A 781 -7.63 -12.58 -17.35
N PRO A 782 -7.16 -12.61 -16.09
CA PRO A 782 -7.93 -12.10 -14.95
C PRO A 782 -8.24 -10.61 -15.11
N ASN A 783 -9.27 -10.13 -14.42
CA ASN A 783 -9.51 -8.69 -14.27
C ASN A 783 -9.17 -8.28 -12.84
N TRP A 784 -8.43 -7.19 -12.68
CA TRP A 784 -7.96 -6.66 -11.41
C TRP A 784 -8.70 -5.39 -11.05
N VAL A 785 -9.16 -5.33 -9.80
CA VAL A 785 -9.87 -4.17 -9.25
C VAL A 785 -9.12 -3.67 -8.02
N GLN A 786 -8.91 -2.36 -7.94
CA GLN A 786 -8.29 -1.75 -6.77
C GLN A 786 -9.27 -1.76 -5.58
N SER A 787 -8.86 -2.34 -4.46
CA SER A 787 -9.57 -2.27 -3.17
C SER A 787 -9.43 -0.85 -2.60
N TYR A 788 -10.56 -0.22 -2.27
CA TYR A 788 -10.58 1.21 -1.91
C TYR A 788 -11.52 1.58 -0.74
N ASN A 789 -12.06 0.62 0.01
CA ASN A 789 -12.82 0.92 1.24
C ASN A 789 -11.98 0.68 2.50
N GLY A 790 -12.08 1.61 3.45
CA GLY A 790 -11.26 1.66 4.66
C GLY A 790 -9.80 2.09 4.41
N MET A 791 -9.11 1.41 3.49
CA MET A 791 -7.79 1.79 2.98
C MET A 791 -7.94 2.55 1.65
N SER A 792 -7.22 3.67 1.52
CA SER A 792 -7.16 4.50 0.31
C SER A 792 -5.76 4.44 -0.34
N ASP A 793 -5.53 5.21 -1.41
CA ASP A 793 -4.29 5.26 -2.23
C ASP A 793 -2.98 5.34 -1.41
N VAL A 794 -2.48 4.20 -0.90
CA VAL A 794 -1.28 4.11 -0.07
C VAL A 794 -0.39 2.98 -0.58
N SER A 795 0.92 3.17 -0.49
CA SER A 795 1.92 2.16 -0.81
C SER A 795 1.82 0.99 0.17
N VAL A 796 1.28 -0.16 -0.27
CA VAL A 796 1.24 -1.39 0.51
C VAL A 796 2.55 -2.13 0.28
N THR A 797 3.20 -2.55 1.36
CA THR A 797 4.57 -3.08 1.32
C THR A 797 4.61 -4.59 1.39
N ALA A 798 3.74 -5.23 2.18
CA ALA A 798 3.65 -6.68 2.31
C ALA A 798 2.31 -7.10 2.94
N PHE A 799 1.99 -8.39 2.83
CA PHE A 799 0.94 -9.04 3.60
C PHE A 799 1.49 -10.08 4.58
N ASP A 800 0.75 -10.29 5.66
CA ASP A 800 0.86 -11.50 6.47
C ASP A 800 -0.54 -12.07 6.79
N TYR A 801 -0.61 -13.37 7.08
CA TYR A 801 -1.85 -14.13 7.22
C TYR A 801 -1.80 -15.00 8.47
N TRP A 802 -2.87 -14.95 9.27
CA TRP A 802 -3.05 -15.83 10.41
C TRP A 802 -4.44 -16.48 10.40
N ALA A 803 -4.47 -17.80 10.29
CA ALA A 803 -5.65 -18.62 10.58
C ALA A 803 -5.68 -18.90 12.09
N ILE A 804 -6.60 -18.27 12.80
CA ILE A 804 -6.73 -18.42 14.25
C ILE A 804 -7.17 -19.86 14.53
N ASP A 805 -6.51 -20.53 15.47
CA ASP A 805 -6.73 -21.95 15.78
C ASP A 805 -6.59 -22.91 14.58
N ASN A 806 -5.87 -22.51 13.52
CA ASN A 806 -5.80 -23.20 12.22
C ASN A 806 -7.17 -23.34 11.53
N ASP A 807 -8.07 -22.39 11.75
CA ASP A 807 -9.36 -22.27 11.09
C ASP A 807 -9.35 -21.09 10.12
N ASP A 808 -9.29 -21.38 8.81
CA ASP A 808 -9.30 -20.35 7.77
C ASP A 808 -10.60 -19.52 7.77
N THR A 809 -11.70 -20.03 8.35
CA THR A 809 -12.94 -19.24 8.48
C THR A 809 -12.85 -18.16 9.57
N ASN A 810 -11.82 -18.23 10.42
CA ASN A 810 -11.48 -17.25 11.43
C ASN A 810 -10.05 -16.74 11.20
N ASN A 811 -9.89 -15.89 10.18
CA ASN A 811 -8.58 -15.43 9.74
C ASN A 811 -8.39 -13.91 9.88
N ILE A 812 -7.12 -13.51 9.91
CA ILE A 812 -6.68 -12.12 9.81
C ILE A 812 -5.67 -12.01 8.68
N VAL A 813 -5.91 -11.09 7.74
CA VAL A 813 -4.94 -10.60 6.77
C VAL A 813 -4.44 -9.24 7.26
N ILE A 814 -3.15 -9.10 7.54
CA ILE A 814 -2.54 -7.80 7.88
C ILE A 814 -1.80 -7.25 6.66
N ALA A 815 -1.99 -5.95 6.40
CA ALA A 815 -1.32 -5.21 5.34
C ALA A 815 -0.47 -4.09 5.96
N SER A 816 0.84 -4.12 5.73
CA SER A 816 1.74 -3.01 6.10
C SER A 816 1.74 -1.94 5.03
N THR A 817 1.81 -0.67 5.46
CA THR A 817 1.82 0.46 4.54
C THR A 817 2.96 1.41 4.84
N TYR A 818 3.47 2.04 3.78
CA TYR A 818 4.45 3.10 3.89
C TYR A 818 3.73 4.46 3.96
N GLY A 819 3.37 4.88 5.18
CA GLY A 819 2.78 6.19 5.47
C GLY A 819 1.35 6.20 6.00
N ARG A 820 0.72 5.04 6.28
CA ARG A 820 -0.62 4.96 6.89
C ARG A 820 -0.73 3.88 7.97
N GLY A 821 0.39 3.47 8.54
CA GLY A 821 0.40 2.43 9.57
C GLY A 821 0.07 1.03 9.02
N ILE A 822 -0.64 0.24 9.81
CA ILE A 822 -1.08 -1.12 9.46
C ILE A 822 -2.60 -1.23 9.38
N PHE A 823 -3.08 -2.11 8.51
CA PHE A 823 -4.49 -2.41 8.31
C PHE A 823 -4.75 -3.91 8.40
N THR A 824 -5.96 -4.29 8.80
CA THR A 824 -6.41 -5.68 8.73
C THR A 824 -7.66 -5.83 7.89
N GLY A 825 -7.76 -6.97 7.23
CA GLY A 825 -8.99 -7.48 6.62
C GLY A 825 -9.14 -8.97 6.96
N ALA A 826 -10.17 -9.59 6.43
CA ALA A 826 -10.35 -11.04 6.52
C ALA A 826 -10.85 -11.57 5.17
N PHE A 827 -10.37 -12.74 4.80
CA PHE A 827 -10.99 -13.52 3.75
C PHE A 827 -12.29 -14.12 4.23
N THR A 828 -13.28 -14.16 3.35
CA THR A 828 -14.59 -14.75 3.62
C THR A 828 -14.93 -15.76 2.53
N GLU A 829 -15.78 -16.73 2.87
CA GLU A 829 -16.44 -17.59 1.88
C GLU A 829 -17.24 -16.73 0.88
N PRO A 830 -17.33 -17.14 -0.40
CA PRO A 830 -18.17 -16.45 -1.35
C PRO A 830 -19.64 -16.56 -0.89
N PRO A 831 -20.42 -15.48 -1.01
CA PRO A 831 -21.82 -15.54 -0.64
C PRO A 831 -22.55 -16.59 -1.49
N PRO A 832 -23.50 -17.37 -0.92
CA PRO A 832 -24.30 -18.31 -1.67
C PRO A 832 -24.96 -17.65 -2.89
N VAL A 833 -24.80 -18.25 -4.07
CA VAL A 833 -25.46 -17.78 -5.29
C VAL A 833 -26.83 -18.45 -5.41
N VAL A 834 -27.86 -17.65 -5.68
CA VAL A 834 -29.20 -18.17 -5.99
C VAL A 834 -29.36 -18.21 -7.51
N TYR A 835 -29.26 -19.41 -8.07
CA TYR A 835 -29.50 -19.67 -9.48
C TYR A 835 -30.99 -19.79 -9.74
N THR A 836 -31.55 -18.90 -10.56
CA THR A 836 -32.97 -18.94 -10.91
C THR A 836 -33.16 -19.27 -12.38
N TYR A 837 -33.97 -20.27 -12.69
CA TYR A 837 -34.40 -20.60 -14.04
C TYR A 837 -35.81 -20.07 -14.31
N ASP A 838 -35.93 -19.19 -15.31
CA ASP A 838 -37.20 -18.64 -15.80
C ASP A 838 -37.19 -18.59 -17.35
N GLY A 839 -37.09 -19.78 -17.96
CA GLY A 839 -36.82 -19.96 -19.39
C GLY A 839 -35.33 -19.93 -19.78
N SER A 840 -34.50 -19.30 -18.95
CA SER A 840 -33.03 -19.41 -18.95
C SER A 840 -32.51 -19.26 -17.51
N TRP A 841 -31.31 -19.77 -17.24
CA TRP A 841 -30.66 -19.58 -15.94
C TRP A 841 -30.11 -18.16 -15.77
N SER A 842 -30.25 -17.61 -14.56
CA SER A 842 -29.62 -16.38 -14.09
C SER A 842 -28.95 -16.64 -12.73
N PRO A 843 -27.73 -16.17 -12.46
CA PRO A 843 -26.89 -15.34 -13.33
C PRO A 843 -26.36 -16.07 -14.59
N ASN A 844 -26.20 -17.40 -14.51
CA ASN A 844 -25.75 -18.27 -15.60
C ASN A 844 -26.18 -19.71 -15.32
N ASP A 845 -25.94 -20.64 -16.25
CA ASP A 845 -26.21 -22.06 -16.05
C ASP A 845 -25.38 -22.63 -14.89
N PRO A 846 -26.02 -23.24 -13.86
CA PRO A 846 -25.33 -23.82 -12.70
C PRO A 846 -24.66 -25.17 -13.00
N SER A 847 -24.90 -25.75 -14.18
CA SER A 847 -24.42 -27.10 -14.52
C SER A 847 -22.89 -27.19 -14.52
N GLY A 848 -22.32 -27.82 -13.47
CA GLY A 848 -20.87 -27.96 -13.29
C GLY A 848 -20.17 -26.75 -12.67
N THR A 849 -20.93 -25.72 -12.25
CA THR A 849 -20.39 -24.46 -11.72
C THR A 849 -20.90 -24.14 -10.31
N SER A 850 -22.10 -24.61 -9.93
CA SER A 850 -22.64 -24.35 -8.59
C SER A 850 -22.01 -25.23 -7.49
N THR A 851 -21.95 -24.68 -6.28
CA THR A 851 -21.33 -25.25 -5.08
C THR A 851 -22.37 -25.77 -4.09
N ILE A 852 -21.94 -26.46 -3.02
CA ILE A 852 -22.82 -26.98 -1.97
C ILE A 852 -23.53 -25.88 -1.14
N ASN A 853 -23.09 -24.62 -1.26
CA ASN A 853 -23.69 -23.49 -0.57
C ASN A 853 -24.82 -22.84 -1.39
N ASP A 854 -24.78 -23.00 -2.72
CA ASP A 854 -25.68 -22.32 -3.66
C ASP A 854 -27.10 -22.87 -3.65
N GLU A 855 -28.08 -22.04 -4.01
CA GLU A 855 -29.49 -22.45 -4.12
C GLU A 855 -29.92 -22.47 -5.58
N LEU A 856 -30.61 -23.53 -6.00
CA LEU A 856 -31.21 -23.62 -7.34
C LEU A 856 -32.73 -23.47 -7.25
N ILE A 857 -33.30 -22.56 -8.01
CA ILE A 857 -34.74 -22.31 -8.08
C ILE A 857 -35.19 -22.38 -9.53
N ILE A 858 -36.05 -23.32 -9.86
CA ILE A 858 -36.70 -23.40 -11.16
C ILE A 858 -38.05 -22.73 -11.02
N ASN A 859 -38.09 -21.44 -11.36
CA ASN A 859 -39.25 -20.60 -11.18
C ASN A 859 -40.32 -20.87 -12.25
N SER A 860 -39.91 -21.03 -13.51
CA SER A 860 -40.82 -21.39 -14.61
C SER A 860 -40.08 -22.05 -15.79
N GLY A 861 -40.79 -22.77 -16.64
CA GLY A 861 -40.23 -23.39 -17.86
C GLY A 861 -39.63 -24.79 -17.64
N ASN A 862 -38.80 -25.24 -18.58
CA ASN A 862 -38.23 -26.60 -18.58
C ASN A 862 -36.69 -26.56 -18.52
N ALA A 863 -36.14 -26.62 -17.32
CA ALA A 863 -34.70 -26.64 -17.10
C ALA A 863 -34.10 -28.02 -17.40
N THR A 864 -32.83 -28.03 -17.80
CA THR A 864 -32.04 -29.27 -17.99
C THR A 864 -30.69 -29.10 -17.31
N LEU A 865 -30.24 -30.11 -16.58
CA LEU A 865 -28.86 -30.20 -16.05
C LEU A 865 -28.09 -31.23 -16.88
N SER A 866 -27.05 -30.75 -17.58
CA SER A 866 -26.24 -31.55 -18.50
C SER A 866 -24.87 -31.96 -17.93
N ASN A 867 -24.50 -31.45 -16.74
CA ASN A 867 -23.27 -31.81 -16.02
C ASN A 867 -23.58 -32.03 -14.53
N ASN A 868 -22.68 -32.72 -13.84
CA ASN A 868 -22.80 -32.90 -12.38
C ASN A 868 -22.93 -31.54 -11.71
N THR A 869 -23.96 -31.40 -10.86
CA THR A 869 -24.35 -30.12 -10.27
C THR A 869 -24.49 -30.31 -8.78
N THR A 870 -23.96 -29.38 -7.99
CA THR A 870 -24.04 -29.42 -6.52
C THR A 870 -24.77 -28.17 -6.04
N SER A 871 -25.63 -28.31 -5.02
CA SER A 871 -26.33 -27.18 -4.42
C SER A 871 -26.67 -27.45 -2.95
N SER A 872 -26.89 -26.42 -2.14
CA SER A 872 -27.45 -26.56 -0.80
C SER A 872 -28.88 -27.09 -0.89
N SER A 873 -29.67 -26.53 -1.80
CA SER A 873 -31.03 -26.94 -2.09
C SER A 873 -31.40 -26.74 -3.56
N LEU A 874 -32.44 -27.44 -4.00
CA LEU A 874 -33.09 -27.20 -5.29
C LEU A 874 -34.60 -27.11 -5.09
N THR A 875 -35.24 -26.05 -5.60
CA THR A 875 -36.69 -25.89 -5.60
C THR A 875 -37.24 -25.87 -7.03
N ILE A 876 -38.27 -26.66 -7.32
CA ILE A 876 -39.03 -26.64 -8.57
C ILE A 876 -40.42 -26.08 -8.27
N ASN A 877 -40.71 -24.87 -8.73
CA ASN A 877 -42.01 -24.23 -8.53
C ASN A 877 -43.09 -24.89 -9.41
N ASP A 878 -44.35 -24.63 -9.07
CA ASP A 878 -45.48 -25.20 -9.78
C ASP A 878 -45.49 -24.77 -11.25
N GLY A 879 -45.69 -25.71 -12.17
CA GLY A 879 -45.69 -25.46 -13.61
C GLY A 879 -44.30 -25.46 -14.25
N ALA A 880 -43.24 -25.58 -13.45
CA ALA A 880 -41.88 -25.74 -13.93
C ALA A 880 -41.47 -27.22 -14.00
N SER A 881 -40.44 -27.53 -14.79
CA SER A 881 -39.84 -28.86 -14.85
C SER A 881 -38.32 -28.84 -14.82
N LEU A 882 -37.75 -29.91 -14.25
CA LEU A 882 -36.32 -30.22 -14.31
C LEU A 882 -36.09 -31.54 -15.05
N THR A 883 -35.15 -31.57 -15.98
CA THR A 883 -34.59 -32.81 -16.53
C THR A 883 -33.14 -32.99 -16.07
N ILE A 884 -32.82 -34.13 -15.46
CA ILE A 884 -31.44 -34.55 -15.16
C ILE A 884 -31.03 -35.56 -16.22
N GLU A 885 -30.03 -35.22 -17.05
CA GLU A 885 -29.60 -36.06 -18.17
C GLU A 885 -28.91 -37.36 -17.72
N ASN A 886 -28.82 -38.32 -18.65
CA ASN A 886 -28.20 -39.61 -18.37
C ASN A 886 -26.70 -39.44 -18.04
N GLY A 887 -26.25 -40.05 -16.95
CA GLY A 887 -24.86 -39.93 -16.47
C GLY A 887 -24.58 -38.69 -15.60
N VAL A 888 -25.55 -37.79 -15.43
CA VAL A 888 -25.45 -36.61 -14.58
C VAL A 888 -25.92 -36.92 -13.15
N THR A 889 -25.23 -36.39 -12.15
CA THR A 889 -25.64 -36.43 -10.74
C THR A 889 -25.91 -35.02 -10.22
N LEU A 890 -27.11 -34.81 -9.67
CA LEU A 890 -27.43 -33.66 -8.82
C LEU A 890 -27.16 -34.03 -7.36
N THR A 891 -26.28 -33.31 -6.69
CA THR A 891 -26.06 -33.43 -5.24
C THR A 891 -26.67 -32.23 -4.54
N ALA A 892 -27.75 -32.43 -3.81
CA ALA A 892 -28.43 -31.37 -3.05
C ALA A 892 -28.94 -31.89 -1.71
N ALA A 893 -28.82 -31.12 -0.63
CA ALA A 893 -29.34 -31.59 0.67
C ALA A 893 -30.85 -31.87 0.58
N THR A 894 -31.58 -30.97 -0.08
CA THR A 894 -33.00 -31.10 -0.36
C THR A 894 -33.35 -30.72 -1.81
N VAL A 895 -34.22 -31.51 -2.44
CA VAL A 895 -34.85 -31.23 -3.72
C VAL A 895 -36.35 -31.11 -3.47
N THR A 896 -36.88 -29.89 -3.50
CA THR A 896 -38.28 -29.58 -3.21
C THR A 896 -39.06 -29.36 -4.49
N LEU A 897 -40.10 -30.17 -4.69
CA LEU A 897 -41.10 -29.96 -5.73
C LEU A 897 -42.31 -29.26 -5.11
N ASN A 898 -42.82 -28.22 -5.75
CA ASN A 898 -44.02 -27.50 -5.30
C ASN A 898 -45.17 -27.69 -6.31
N SER A 899 -46.39 -27.63 -5.82
CA SER A 899 -47.60 -27.65 -6.66
C SER A 899 -48.67 -26.73 -6.06
N THR A 900 -49.58 -26.28 -6.91
CA THR A 900 -50.81 -25.57 -6.55
C THR A 900 -52.03 -26.40 -7.01
N SER A 901 -53.25 -25.96 -6.73
CA SER A 901 -54.47 -26.65 -7.19
C SER A 901 -54.58 -26.72 -8.72
N THR A 902 -53.90 -25.81 -9.44
CA THR A 902 -54.03 -25.68 -10.90
C THR A 902 -52.74 -25.92 -11.68
N SER A 903 -51.63 -26.20 -10.99
CA SER A 903 -50.31 -26.33 -11.61
C SER A 903 -49.39 -27.26 -10.80
N TYR A 904 -48.52 -28.01 -11.48
CA TYR A 904 -47.67 -29.02 -10.86
C TYR A 904 -46.23 -28.90 -11.36
N SER A 905 -45.26 -29.10 -10.47
CA SER A 905 -43.86 -29.26 -10.87
C SER A 905 -43.61 -30.67 -11.45
N SER A 906 -42.57 -30.77 -12.28
CA SER A 906 -42.11 -32.05 -12.82
C SER A 906 -40.61 -32.23 -12.65
N LEU A 907 -40.20 -33.47 -12.39
CA LEU A 907 -38.80 -33.87 -12.34
C LEU A 907 -38.63 -35.12 -13.20
N ILE A 908 -37.81 -35.03 -14.23
CA ILE A 908 -37.49 -36.10 -15.18
C ILE A 908 -36.09 -36.60 -14.85
N LEU A 909 -36.01 -37.78 -14.24
CA LEU A 909 -34.77 -38.36 -13.73
C LEU A 909 -34.22 -39.41 -14.71
N ASN A 910 -33.32 -39.00 -15.62
CA ASN A 910 -32.53 -39.94 -16.42
C ASN A 910 -31.13 -40.21 -15.80
N GLY A 911 -30.66 -39.31 -14.94
CA GLY A 911 -29.43 -39.45 -14.14
C GLY A 911 -29.70 -39.84 -12.68
N ASN A 912 -28.90 -39.30 -11.75
CA ASN A 912 -29.02 -39.57 -10.31
C ASN A 912 -29.25 -38.30 -9.48
N ILE A 913 -29.88 -38.47 -8.31
CA ILE A 913 -29.94 -37.45 -7.26
C ILE A 913 -29.31 -38.05 -6.00
N SER A 914 -28.40 -37.31 -5.37
CA SER A 914 -27.88 -37.58 -4.04
C SER A 914 -28.45 -36.53 -3.07
N GLY A 915 -29.40 -36.94 -2.22
CA GLY A 915 -30.14 -35.99 -1.39
C GLY A 915 -31.51 -36.49 -0.96
N THR A 916 -32.27 -35.61 -0.28
CA THR A 916 -33.68 -35.86 0.04
C THR A 916 -34.59 -35.18 -0.97
N VAL A 917 -35.45 -35.94 -1.65
CA VAL A 917 -36.50 -35.37 -2.53
C VAL A 917 -37.81 -35.23 -1.75
N ALA A 918 -38.27 -34.00 -1.58
CA ALA A 918 -39.55 -33.66 -0.97
C ALA A 918 -40.53 -33.15 -2.05
N TYR A 919 -41.78 -33.60 -2.02
CA TYR A 919 -42.82 -33.07 -2.90
C TYR A 919 -43.97 -32.49 -2.07
N ASN A 920 -44.02 -31.16 -2.02
CA ASN A 920 -45.09 -30.35 -1.41
C ASN A 920 -46.31 -30.34 -2.32
N ARG A 921 -47.18 -31.34 -2.12
CA ARG A 921 -48.41 -31.49 -2.90
C ARG A 921 -49.49 -30.55 -2.37
N ALA A 922 -50.07 -29.74 -3.26
CA ALA A 922 -51.32 -29.05 -2.96
C ALA A 922 -52.48 -30.06 -3.01
N VAL A 923 -53.26 -30.08 -1.94
CA VAL A 923 -54.54 -30.77 -1.86
C VAL A 923 -55.51 -29.76 -1.23
N ASN A 924 -56.55 -29.37 -1.97
CA ASN A 924 -57.54 -28.42 -1.43
C ASN A 924 -58.20 -28.97 -0.15
N ALA A 925 -58.28 -28.13 0.88
CA ALA A 925 -59.03 -28.45 2.09
C ALA A 925 -60.53 -28.33 1.79
N TYR A 926 -61.29 -29.34 2.20
CA TYR A 926 -62.74 -29.37 2.05
C TYR A 926 -63.40 -28.19 2.79
N THR A 927 -63.96 -27.23 2.05
CA THR A 927 -64.94 -26.27 2.58
C THR A 927 -66.33 -26.74 2.20
N ASN A 928 -67.20 -26.87 3.20
CA ASN A 928 -68.56 -27.39 3.10
C ASN A 928 -69.54 -26.36 2.47
N ASP A 929 -69.06 -25.56 1.51
CA ASP A 929 -69.78 -24.39 0.96
C ASP A 929 -70.43 -24.63 -0.42
N GLY A 930 -70.30 -25.84 -0.96
CA GLY A 930 -71.02 -26.28 -2.15
C GLY A 930 -70.59 -25.60 -3.44
N ASN A 931 -69.40 -25.00 -3.47
CA ASN A 931 -68.96 -24.18 -4.62
C ASN A 931 -67.54 -24.48 -5.13
N SER A 932 -66.97 -25.66 -4.87
CA SER A 932 -65.69 -26.08 -5.47
C SER A 932 -65.89 -27.12 -6.59
N ASN A 933 -65.60 -26.71 -7.82
CA ASN A 933 -65.39 -27.61 -8.97
C ASN A 933 -63.94 -28.15 -9.00
N ASP A 934 -63.29 -28.22 -7.84
CA ASP A 934 -61.83 -28.33 -7.73
C ASP A 934 -61.42 -29.81 -7.66
N ASN A 935 -61.42 -30.47 -8.82
CA ASN A 935 -60.71 -31.74 -8.97
C ASN A 935 -59.21 -31.44 -9.08
N ASP A 936 -58.43 -31.68 -8.03
CA ASP A 936 -56.97 -31.52 -8.12
C ASP A 936 -56.34 -32.79 -8.73
N LEU A 937 -55.61 -32.62 -9.83
CA LEU A 937 -54.82 -33.65 -10.51
C LEU A 937 -53.44 -33.78 -9.86
N ILE A 938 -53.33 -34.49 -8.74
CA ILE A 938 -52.01 -34.81 -8.18
C ILE A 938 -51.26 -35.84 -9.05
N THR A 939 -50.07 -35.49 -9.54
CA THR A 939 -49.18 -36.51 -10.12
C THR A 939 -48.60 -37.40 -9.02
N ALA A 940 -48.53 -38.70 -9.27
CA ALA A 940 -47.82 -39.61 -8.39
C ALA A 940 -46.33 -39.24 -8.28
N PRO A 941 -45.68 -39.50 -7.13
CA PRO A 941 -44.23 -39.38 -7.03
C PRO A 941 -43.50 -40.22 -8.08
N LEU A 942 -42.22 -39.93 -8.26
CA LEU A 942 -41.29 -40.65 -9.14
C LEU A 942 -41.15 -42.16 -8.85
N SER A 943 -41.69 -42.67 -7.74
CA SER A 943 -41.50 -44.05 -7.31
C SER A 943 -42.75 -44.91 -7.45
N GLY A 944 -42.56 -46.16 -7.88
CA GLY A 944 -43.58 -47.21 -7.97
C GLY A 944 -44.07 -47.73 -6.62
N GLN A 945 -44.32 -46.84 -5.66
CA GLN A 945 -44.90 -47.20 -4.36
C GLN A 945 -46.26 -47.87 -4.57
N THR A 946 -46.57 -48.87 -3.75
CA THR A 946 -47.92 -49.45 -3.76
C THR A 946 -48.91 -48.49 -3.09
N PHE A 947 -50.14 -48.47 -3.57
CA PHE A 947 -51.18 -47.61 -3.03
C PHE A 947 -51.43 -47.85 -1.54
N GLY A 948 -51.31 -49.10 -1.07
CA GLY A 948 -51.43 -49.40 0.36
C GLY A 948 -50.36 -48.73 1.22
N ALA A 949 -49.12 -48.62 0.73
CA ALA A 949 -48.07 -47.90 1.45
C ALA A 949 -48.30 -46.38 1.38
N PHE A 950 -48.71 -45.86 0.21
CA PHE A 950 -49.01 -44.45 0.01
C PHE A 950 -50.16 -43.97 0.90
N ALA A 951 -51.28 -44.69 0.93
CA ALA A 951 -52.48 -44.30 1.66
C ALA A 951 -52.38 -44.47 3.19
N ASN A 952 -51.40 -45.23 3.68
CA ASN A 952 -51.12 -45.41 5.11
C ASN A 952 -49.98 -44.51 5.61
N ASP A 953 -49.38 -43.70 4.74
CA ASP A 953 -48.37 -42.73 5.14
C ASP A 953 -49.02 -41.62 5.98
N ALA A 954 -48.45 -41.33 7.15
CA ALA A 954 -48.94 -40.30 8.06
C ALA A 954 -48.90 -38.88 7.44
N ALA A 955 -48.14 -38.69 6.36
CA ALA A 955 -48.11 -37.44 5.59
C ALA A 955 -49.31 -37.27 4.63
N ASN A 956 -50.07 -38.34 4.33
CA ASN A 956 -51.17 -38.33 3.36
C ASN A 956 -52.57 -38.35 4.02
N THR A 957 -52.72 -37.71 5.18
CA THR A 957 -53.95 -37.72 6.00
C THR A 957 -55.15 -36.97 5.40
N ASN A 958 -54.92 -36.16 4.37
CA ASN A 958 -55.96 -35.35 3.72
C ASN A 958 -56.71 -36.09 2.59
N LEU A 959 -56.40 -37.36 2.32
CA LEU A 959 -57.16 -38.16 1.34
C LEU A 959 -58.58 -38.43 1.87
N LEU A 960 -59.59 -37.87 1.21
CA LEU A 960 -60.99 -38.10 1.54
C LEU A 960 -61.31 -39.61 1.46
N ALA A 961 -62.02 -40.15 2.45
CA ALA A 961 -62.23 -41.58 2.61
C ALA A 961 -63.71 -41.94 2.84
N SER A 962 -64.13 -43.09 2.30
CA SER A 962 -65.40 -43.77 2.60
C SER A 962 -65.11 -45.22 2.93
N GLY A 963 -65.02 -45.54 4.23
CA GLY A 963 -64.51 -46.84 4.69
C GLY A 963 -63.07 -47.09 4.22
N ASP A 964 -62.86 -48.22 3.53
CA ASP A 964 -61.56 -48.59 2.97
C ASP A 964 -61.25 -47.89 1.64
N VAL A 965 -62.22 -47.22 1.01
CA VAL A 965 -62.02 -46.49 -0.24
C VAL A 965 -61.42 -45.11 0.03
N ARG A 966 -60.43 -44.69 -0.77
CA ARG A 966 -59.88 -43.32 -0.77
C ARG A 966 -60.22 -42.65 -2.10
N ALA A 967 -60.49 -41.36 -2.06
CA ALA A 967 -60.64 -40.50 -3.24
C ALA A 967 -59.30 -40.28 -3.94
N PHE A 968 -58.74 -41.38 -4.46
CA PHE A 968 -57.44 -41.44 -5.10
C PHE A 968 -57.48 -42.51 -6.19
N ALA A 969 -57.29 -42.09 -7.44
CA ALA A 969 -57.31 -42.98 -8.61
C ALA A 969 -56.73 -42.29 -9.84
N PRO A 970 -56.18 -43.05 -10.80
CA PRO A 970 -55.79 -42.50 -12.09
C PRO A 970 -57.04 -42.16 -12.91
N PHE A 971 -56.93 -41.16 -13.78
CA PHE A 971 -58.00 -40.85 -14.74
C PHE A 971 -58.03 -41.89 -15.88
N ASP A 972 -59.14 -42.61 -16.03
CA ASP A 972 -59.34 -43.46 -17.20
C ASP A 972 -59.87 -42.63 -18.38
N LYS A 973 -58.99 -42.35 -19.33
CA LYS A 973 -59.30 -41.58 -20.55
C LYS A 973 -60.32 -42.27 -21.46
N THR A 974 -60.52 -43.58 -21.32
CA THR A 974 -61.44 -44.36 -22.15
C THR A 974 -62.87 -44.23 -21.66
N THR A 975 -63.05 -44.28 -20.34
CA THR A 975 -64.36 -44.19 -19.69
C THR A 975 -64.72 -42.77 -19.26
N GLY A 976 -63.74 -41.87 -19.21
CA GLY A 976 -63.90 -40.49 -18.74
C GLY A 976 -64.13 -40.39 -17.22
N ASN A 977 -63.81 -41.45 -16.47
CA ASN A 977 -64.14 -41.58 -15.05
C ASN A 977 -62.88 -41.83 -14.19
N TYR A 978 -62.98 -41.44 -12.92
CA TYR A 978 -62.03 -41.83 -11.86
C TYR A 978 -62.62 -43.00 -11.08
N THR A 979 -61.86 -44.08 -10.88
CA THR A 979 -62.28 -45.22 -10.06
C THR A 979 -61.43 -45.30 -8.79
N ASN A 980 -61.97 -44.78 -7.69
CA ASN A 980 -61.31 -44.69 -6.39
C ASN A 980 -60.71 -46.02 -5.91
N TYR A 981 -59.49 -45.96 -5.38
CA TYR A 981 -58.80 -47.14 -4.87
C TYR A 981 -59.21 -47.46 -3.43
N ASN A 982 -59.29 -48.76 -3.14
CA ASN A 982 -59.53 -49.31 -1.82
C ASN A 982 -58.22 -49.72 -1.15
N ILE A 983 -57.97 -49.24 0.07
CA ILE A 983 -56.70 -49.43 0.79
C ILE A 983 -56.39 -50.89 1.12
N VAL A 984 -57.39 -51.77 1.05
CA VAL A 984 -57.25 -53.22 1.22
C VAL A 984 -57.19 -53.92 -0.14
N ALA A 985 -58.16 -53.67 -1.03
CA ALA A 985 -58.27 -54.40 -2.30
C ALA A 985 -57.18 -53.98 -3.31
N ASP A 986 -56.83 -52.70 -3.32
CA ASP A 986 -55.82 -52.10 -4.20
C ASP A 986 -54.49 -51.87 -3.47
N ALA A 987 -54.30 -52.46 -2.28
CA ALA A 987 -53.11 -52.24 -1.45
C ALA A 987 -51.78 -52.52 -2.18
N SER A 988 -51.79 -53.50 -3.10
CA SER A 988 -50.64 -53.91 -3.91
C SER A 988 -50.55 -53.18 -5.25
N THR A 989 -51.54 -52.35 -5.61
CA THR A 989 -51.54 -51.60 -6.87
C THR A 989 -50.39 -50.62 -6.87
N VAL A 990 -49.46 -50.80 -7.80
CA VAL A 990 -48.32 -49.90 -7.98
C VAL A 990 -48.81 -48.59 -8.57
N ILE A 991 -48.63 -47.50 -7.84
CA ILE A 991 -48.88 -46.16 -8.34
C ILE A 991 -47.84 -45.88 -9.42
N THR A 992 -48.29 -45.55 -10.62
CA THR A 992 -47.42 -45.39 -11.79
C THR A 992 -46.95 -43.94 -11.89
N ALA A 993 -45.63 -43.73 -11.88
CA ALA A 993 -45.04 -42.41 -12.10
C ALA A 993 -45.52 -41.80 -13.42
N GLY A 994 -45.75 -40.48 -13.44
CA GLY A 994 -46.25 -39.76 -14.63
C GLY A 994 -47.73 -40.01 -14.95
N THR A 995 -48.45 -40.78 -14.13
CA THR A 995 -49.92 -40.87 -14.21
C THR A 995 -50.54 -39.81 -13.30
N GLY A 996 -51.50 -39.05 -13.83
CA GLY A 996 -52.29 -38.10 -13.05
C GLY A 996 -53.34 -38.82 -12.21
N TYR A 997 -53.28 -38.63 -10.89
CA TYR A 997 -54.25 -39.13 -9.94
C TYR A 997 -55.09 -37.96 -9.43
N ARG A 998 -56.37 -38.20 -9.14
CA ARG A 998 -57.21 -37.18 -8.48
C ARG A 998 -57.07 -37.27 -6.96
N ALA A 999 -57.09 -36.12 -6.28
CA ALA A 999 -57.41 -36.04 -4.85
C ALA A 999 -58.47 -34.94 -4.62
N ALA A 1000 -59.57 -35.31 -3.93
CA ALA A 1000 -60.79 -34.52 -3.61
C ALA A 1000 -61.81 -34.28 -4.77
N THR A 1001 -63.09 -34.65 -4.58
CA THR A 1001 -64.29 -33.80 -4.35
C THR A 1001 -65.47 -34.66 -3.83
N SER A 1002 -66.60 -34.01 -3.46
CA SER A 1002 -67.85 -34.56 -2.92
C SER A 1002 -68.88 -35.01 -3.98
N ASP A 1003 -68.52 -35.01 -5.26
CA ASP A 1003 -69.46 -35.16 -6.37
C ASP A 1003 -69.80 -36.60 -6.75
N GLY A 1004 -69.83 -37.52 -5.77
CA GLY A 1004 -70.79 -38.64 -5.72
C GLY A 1004 -71.01 -39.53 -6.96
N GLY A 1005 -70.15 -39.48 -7.98
CA GLY A 1005 -70.10 -40.45 -9.07
C GLY A 1005 -69.54 -41.78 -8.59
N THR A 1006 -68.70 -41.73 -7.54
CA THR A 1006 -68.48 -42.74 -6.49
C THR A 1006 -67.50 -42.16 -5.46
N LEU A 1007 -67.95 -41.99 -4.21
CA LEU A 1007 -67.16 -42.33 -3.02
C LEU A 1007 -67.92 -43.40 -2.26
#